data_AF-A0AAV3PHI3-F1
#
_entry.id   AF-A0AAV3PHI3-F1
#
_cell.length_a   1.000
_cell.length_b   1.000
_cell.length_c   1.000
_cell.angle_alpha   90.00
_cell.angle_beta   90.00
_cell.angle_gamma   90.00
#
_symmetry.space_group_name_H-M   'P 1'
#
loop_
_entity.id
_entity.type
_entity.pdbx_description
1 polymer ?
#
loop_
_entity_poly.entity_id
_entity_poly.type
_entity_poly.pdbx_seq_one_letter_code
_entity_poly.pdbx_strand_id
1 'polypeptide(L)'
;MAGMQKNKYSENIPSAPPLNVLDHVSQVSRSETVRVSGATSYSEINGDSASVNISNAYKATPVVANLSSTPDPSVRTASVSSYPVSACFPTYHASELGSWYGVISYEACVRLCLHAWARGCKEAPFFLENECAVLRNSFSLKHVLLQSEEELMTRRSSELISEAAAIRTKKTLGKMKVQVRKVKIGLDSPTGCSFSSIKPSQVKVDALRTKISNTKSTMCAEWANVRKTRVRPHIPSNGSISQKSLAYMHVGAQYMKELSGVVKVGLTSMRNNSSTSEAEHETHYCLLRLKSMPEEDAVRMLPGSGENYVFLPDGLGDDLVIEVHDSKGTYHGRVVAQMADIADDPGDKLRWWSIYREPDHELIGRIQLYINYGRSHDETSNIKCGSVAETVSYDFILETAMKDQRFQQRKLQLHGPWKWLITEFSKYYGVSDAYTNLRYLSYIMDVATPTADCLDLVYDLLLPVARRSRPKETLSRQENRILGEVSEQIEQIISVVFENYKSLDESSPSGVTDVLKPASGSAAPALASALKLYNLLNDILSPEAQLKLCKYFQIAARKRCKRYLAETEDYVSNNNESLSIDPQALSTAYQKMRILCLNLKSEIFTDIQIHHMHILPSFLDLSNISSSIYSTELSTRIRNFLLSYPPTSPSLHVMEIAIETADYQRDLLTWNINPVKGGVDAKELFHSYISRWIQGKRVFLLDSCKLDKVKSNQRQQPATPFVEDIYNKLKESLDEYEVIINRWPEYAFPLECAVADVEKAVVDTLENLYADVLYPLKENSMPVKLGLKYVHKFAKGGASSYTVPNELGIALNSMKRMLNVLRPPIEAELKSWSSCIACNGIDVPGEHLSEITVMLRAKLRTYSQGVTEKLVENTKLQNTTKLKKILQDAKEGDVNSDMRNRMQPLKELLEKMINQLHVVFDEQLFVTVCRSFWDRMGQDLLKLLQERKENMSLYKASRLAISVLDDTFASKMQQLVGKSLQEQDLEPPRSILEAQSMLCKDPVNHKDNNYFY
;
A
#
# COMPACT_ATOMS: atom_id res chain seq x y z
N MET A 1 46.74 -9.84 78.06
CA MET A 1 47.07 -10.92 79.02
C MET A 1 46.27 -12.15 78.58
N ALA A 2 46.85 -13.06 77.81
CA ALA A 2 47.73 -14.16 78.22
C ALA A 2 47.02 -15.26 79.04
N GLY A 3 47.02 -16.50 78.52
CA GLY A 3 46.78 -17.75 79.25
C GLY A 3 45.53 -18.53 78.77
N MET A 4 45.65 -19.50 77.84
CA MET A 4 46.01 -20.93 78.01
C MET A 4 44.87 -21.81 78.57
N GLN A 5 44.33 -22.73 77.74
CA GLN A 5 44.51 -24.21 77.78
C GLN A 5 43.79 -24.89 78.97
N LYS A 6 43.12 -26.06 78.90
CA LYS A 6 43.01 -27.18 77.95
C LYS A 6 42.00 -28.19 78.54
N ASN A 7 41.31 -28.94 77.66
CA ASN A 7 40.91 -30.37 77.77
C ASN A 7 39.97 -30.81 78.93
N LYS A 8 39.05 -31.77 78.82
CA LYS A 8 38.98 -33.02 78.03
C LYS A 8 37.56 -33.63 78.11
N TYR A 9 37.23 -34.41 77.09
CA TYR A 9 36.05 -35.24 76.79
C TYR A 9 35.47 -36.15 77.91
N SER A 10 34.15 -36.38 77.84
CA SER A 10 33.54 -37.74 77.90
C SER A 10 32.08 -37.75 77.39
N GLU A 11 31.75 -38.77 76.60
CA GLU A 11 30.47 -39.10 75.95
C GLU A 11 29.30 -39.37 76.89
N ASN A 12 28.05 -39.10 76.45
CA ASN A 12 26.94 -40.06 76.33
C ASN A 12 25.56 -39.37 76.13
N ILE A 13 24.84 -39.80 75.09
CA ILE A 13 23.45 -39.50 74.68
C ILE A 13 22.48 -40.42 75.49
N PRO A 14 21.13 -40.34 75.45
CA PRO A 14 20.12 -39.25 75.40
C PRO A 14 19.16 -39.30 76.63
N SER A 15 18.25 -38.34 76.78
CA SER A 15 16.87 -38.58 77.27
C SER A 15 15.98 -37.35 77.10
N ALA A 16 14.82 -37.53 76.47
CA ALA A 16 13.64 -36.67 76.53
C ALA A 16 12.49 -37.48 77.19
N PRO A 17 11.31 -36.92 77.53
CA PRO A 17 10.86 -35.56 77.87
C PRO A 17 10.13 -35.58 79.26
N PRO A 18 9.29 -34.58 79.65
CA PRO A 18 7.86 -34.73 79.31
C PRO A 18 7.08 -33.44 79.01
N LEU A 19 5.86 -33.71 78.53
CA LEU A 19 4.82 -32.87 77.94
C LEU A 19 4.01 -31.98 78.91
N ASN A 20 3.43 -30.94 78.30
CA ASN A 20 2.14 -30.27 78.55
C ASN A 20 1.90 -29.51 79.87
N VAL A 21 1.65 -28.19 79.76
CA VAL A 21 0.49 -27.52 80.37
C VAL A 21 -0.01 -26.39 79.45
N LEU A 22 -1.31 -26.40 79.22
CA LEU A 22 -2.17 -25.42 78.54
C LEU A 22 -2.58 -24.33 79.54
N ASP A 23 -2.60 -23.04 79.17
CA ASP A 23 -3.76 -22.14 79.35
C ASP A 23 -3.53 -20.64 79.03
N HIS A 24 -4.43 -20.16 78.17
CA HIS A 24 -5.21 -18.91 78.16
C HIS A 24 -4.64 -17.52 78.57
N VAL A 25 -4.76 -16.60 77.58
CA VAL A 25 -5.36 -15.24 77.64
C VAL A 25 -4.60 -14.11 78.33
N SER A 26 -4.27 -13.05 77.57
CA SER A 26 -4.75 -11.67 77.81
C SER A 26 -4.33 -10.67 76.73
N GLN A 27 -5.31 -9.85 76.41
CA GLN A 27 -5.49 -8.81 75.40
C GLN A 27 -4.75 -7.47 75.74
N VAL A 28 -4.69 -6.57 74.73
CA VAL A 28 -4.72 -5.08 74.80
C VAL A 28 -3.44 -4.29 74.44
N SER A 29 -3.47 -3.77 73.20
CA SER A 29 -3.46 -2.34 72.79
C SER A 29 -2.46 -1.29 73.34
N ARG A 30 -2.07 -0.41 72.39
CA ARG A 30 -1.84 1.06 72.46
C ARG A 30 -0.37 1.45 72.15
N SER A 31 -0.08 1.98 70.96
CA SER A 31 -0.09 3.39 70.48
C SER A 31 0.98 4.31 71.08
N GLU A 32 1.42 5.25 70.23
CA GLU A 32 2.24 6.47 70.47
C GLU A 32 3.77 6.30 70.31
N THR A 33 4.39 6.75 69.20
CA THR A 33 4.76 8.12 68.73
C THR A 33 6.03 8.70 69.35
N VAL A 34 6.68 9.59 68.55
CA VAL A 34 7.63 10.69 68.91
C VAL A 34 9.11 10.35 68.59
N ARG A 35 9.66 10.85 67.44
CA ARG A 35 10.42 12.13 67.22
C ARG A 35 11.89 12.02 67.73
N VAL A 36 12.96 12.68 67.25
CA VAL A 36 13.19 13.88 66.40
C VAL A 36 14.70 14.02 66.11
N SER A 37 15.05 14.61 64.96
CA SER A 37 16.16 15.55 64.61
C SER A 37 17.64 15.22 64.92
N GLY A 38 18.66 15.72 64.21
CA GLY A 38 18.79 16.67 63.08
C GLY A 38 20.21 17.30 63.07
N ALA A 39 20.72 17.76 61.91
CA ALA A 39 21.66 18.90 61.66
C ALA A 39 22.30 18.76 60.24
N THR A 40 21.95 19.52 59.20
CA THR A 40 22.39 20.87 58.71
C THR A 40 23.89 21.13 58.47
N SER A 41 24.25 21.46 57.21
CA SER A 41 25.00 22.70 56.84
C SER A 41 25.07 22.94 55.31
N TYR A 42 25.04 24.22 54.93
CA TYR A 42 24.87 24.86 53.61
C TYR A 42 26.16 25.06 52.79
N SER A 43 26.02 25.29 51.47
CA SER A 43 26.70 26.39 50.74
C SER A 43 26.07 26.65 49.35
N GLU A 44 25.59 27.88 49.14
CA GLU A 44 25.20 28.50 47.86
C GLU A 44 26.41 29.15 47.16
N ILE A 45 26.44 29.19 45.82
CA ILE A 45 26.99 30.31 45.02
C ILE A 45 26.12 30.49 43.76
N ASN A 46 25.66 31.74 43.57
CA ASN A 46 24.93 32.31 42.44
C ASN A 46 25.84 32.63 41.22
N GLY A 47 25.24 32.77 40.04
CA GLY A 47 25.83 33.45 38.88
C GLY A 47 24.94 33.46 37.63
N ASP A 48 24.23 34.58 37.45
CA ASP A 48 23.30 34.96 36.36
C ASP A 48 23.87 34.96 34.93
N SER A 49 23.03 34.73 33.90
CA SER A 49 22.41 35.82 33.09
C SER A 49 21.73 35.39 31.76
N ALA A 50 20.52 35.95 31.58
CA ALA A 50 19.75 36.36 30.38
C ALA A 50 19.52 35.38 29.21
N SER A 51 18.31 34.84 28.95
CA SER A 51 16.99 35.43 28.61
C SER A 51 16.83 35.96 27.18
N VAL A 52 15.97 35.32 26.37
CA VAL A 52 14.94 36.00 25.54
C VAL A 52 13.65 35.15 25.54
N ASN A 53 12.57 35.78 25.97
CA ASN A 53 11.18 35.32 26.05
C ASN A 53 10.52 35.21 24.67
N ILE A 54 9.56 34.27 24.52
CA ILE A 54 8.21 34.57 23.97
C ILE A 54 7.16 33.73 24.74
N SER A 55 6.27 34.45 25.43
CA SER A 55 4.99 34.07 26.03
C SER A 55 3.92 33.72 24.96
N ASN A 56 2.85 32.94 25.14
CA ASN A 56 1.79 33.06 26.14
C ASN A 56 0.70 31.97 25.95
N ALA A 57 0.05 31.61 27.08
CA ALA A 57 -1.36 31.20 27.31
C ALA A 57 -1.96 30.04 26.48
N TYR A 58 -2.67 29.05 27.05
CA TYR A 58 -3.86 29.19 27.88
C TYR A 58 -3.94 28.19 29.06
N LYS A 59 -4.36 28.69 30.22
CA LYS A 59 -4.73 27.93 31.43
C LYS A 59 -6.20 27.53 31.37
N ALA A 60 -6.54 26.33 31.84
CA ALA A 60 -7.90 25.95 32.22
C ALA A 60 -7.93 25.57 33.71
N THR A 61 -8.81 26.23 34.47
CA THR A 61 -9.12 26.01 35.89
C THR A 61 -10.19 24.92 36.03
N PRO A 62 -10.21 24.10 37.10
CA PRO A 62 -11.28 23.12 37.33
C PRO A 62 -12.39 23.71 38.21
N VAL A 63 -13.65 23.38 37.90
CA VAL A 63 -14.81 23.64 38.76
C VAL A 63 -15.53 22.30 39.02
N VAL A 64 -15.84 22.07 40.29
CA VAL A 64 -16.57 20.90 40.83
C VAL A 64 -18.02 21.30 41.08
N ALA A 65 -19.00 20.49 40.65
CA ALA A 65 -20.31 20.31 41.31
C ALA A 65 -21.18 19.17 40.70
N ASN A 66 -21.30 18.08 41.47
CA ASN A 66 -22.47 17.23 41.81
C ASN A 66 -23.67 16.93 40.87
N LEU A 67 -23.86 15.60 40.65
CA LEU A 67 -25.06 14.73 40.83
C LEU A 67 -26.36 14.98 40.04
N SER A 68 -26.74 14.01 39.18
CA SER A 68 -28.06 13.35 39.22
C SER A 68 -28.13 12.10 38.32
N SER A 69 -28.63 11.01 38.88
CA SER A 69 -28.86 9.67 38.34
C SER A 69 -30.19 9.52 37.56
N THR A 70 -30.19 8.79 36.43
CA THR A 70 -31.14 7.69 36.04
C THR A 70 -30.79 7.11 34.63
N PRO A 71 -31.18 5.86 34.29
CA PRO A 71 -30.45 4.98 33.37
C PRO A 71 -31.09 4.68 31.98
N ASP A 72 -30.26 4.05 31.12
CA ASP A 72 -30.50 3.22 29.90
C ASP A 72 -30.66 3.88 28.51
N PRO A 73 -30.35 3.21 27.37
CA PRO A 73 -29.83 1.84 27.17
C PRO A 73 -28.59 1.69 26.22
N SER A 74 -27.80 0.65 26.46
CA SER A 74 -27.16 -0.23 25.45
C SER A 74 -26.51 0.38 24.20
N VAL A 75 -25.20 0.65 24.26
CA VAL A 75 -24.30 0.48 23.11
C VAL A 75 -23.14 -0.41 23.56
N ARG A 76 -23.10 -1.64 23.03
CA ARG A 76 -22.01 -2.59 23.23
C ARG A 76 -20.73 -2.03 22.61
N THR A 77 -19.91 -1.35 23.41
CA THR A 77 -18.48 -1.24 23.15
C THR A 77 -17.84 -2.52 23.66
N ALA A 78 -17.25 -3.30 22.77
CA ALA A 78 -16.45 -4.46 23.14
C ALA A 78 -15.24 -3.96 23.93
N SER A 79 -15.33 -4.04 25.25
CA SER A 79 -14.20 -3.92 26.16
C SER A 79 -13.24 -5.06 25.83
N VAL A 80 -12.13 -4.74 25.16
CA VAL A 80 -10.98 -5.64 25.08
C VAL A 80 -10.46 -5.79 26.51
N SER A 81 -10.81 -6.92 27.12
CA SER A 81 -10.27 -7.38 28.39
C SER A 81 -8.75 -7.44 28.29
N SER A 82 -8.08 -6.52 28.97
CA SER A 82 -6.66 -6.62 29.29
C SER A 82 -6.50 -7.72 30.33
N TYR A 83 -6.44 -8.97 29.88
CA TYR A 83 -5.95 -10.05 30.72
C TYR A 83 -4.47 -9.78 31.04
N PRO A 84 -4.03 -9.87 32.31
CA PRO A 84 -2.61 -9.88 32.61
C PRO A 84 -1.98 -11.08 31.89
N VAL A 85 -0.94 -10.83 31.10
CA VAL A 85 -0.19 -11.89 30.41
C VAL A 85 0.38 -12.82 31.48
N SER A 86 -0.12 -14.05 31.54
CA SER A 86 0.37 -15.10 32.43
C SER A 86 1.85 -15.38 32.14
N ALA A 87 2.67 -15.52 33.19
CA ALA A 87 4.09 -15.86 33.04
C ALA A 87 4.26 -17.18 32.26
N CYS A 88 5.06 -17.16 31.19
CA CYS A 88 5.36 -18.35 30.40
C CYS A 88 6.52 -19.13 31.04
N PHE A 89 6.35 -20.45 31.17
CA PHE A 89 7.35 -21.38 31.70
C PHE A 89 7.76 -22.39 30.61
N PRO A 90 9.01 -22.89 30.63
CA PRO A 90 9.47 -23.88 29.65
C PRO A 90 8.67 -25.19 29.69
N THR A 91 8.60 -25.90 28.56
CA THR A 91 7.98 -27.22 28.49
C THR A 91 8.98 -28.28 28.94
N TYR A 92 8.79 -28.81 30.15
CA TYR A 92 9.72 -29.76 30.77
C TYR A 92 9.53 -31.19 30.23
N HIS A 93 10.37 -31.60 29.27
CA HIS A 93 10.34 -32.91 28.59
C HIS A 93 10.99 -34.08 29.36
N ALA A 94 11.97 -33.84 30.23
CA ALA A 94 12.67 -34.90 30.96
C ALA A 94 11.77 -35.51 32.04
N SER A 95 10.96 -34.67 32.69
CA SER A 95 9.97 -35.09 33.70
C SER A 95 8.94 -36.11 33.18
N GLU A 96 8.77 -36.24 31.86
CA GLU A 96 7.86 -37.20 31.21
C GLU A 96 8.49 -38.60 31.03
N LEU A 97 9.81 -38.75 31.18
CA LEU A 97 10.54 -40.00 30.97
C LEU A 97 10.43 -41.01 32.14
N GLY A 98 9.73 -40.64 33.21
CA GLY A 98 9.46 -41.50 34.38
C GLY A 98 10.33 -41.19 35.61
N SER A 99 9.78 -41.47 36.80
CA SER A 99 10.39 -41.12 38.09
C SER A 99 11.73 -41.81 38.37
N TRP A 100 12.01 -42.95 37.71
CA TRP A 100 13.23 -43.71 37.91
C TRP A 100 14.49 -43.00 37.38
N TYR A 101 14.39 -42.31 36.24
CA TYR A 101 15.50 -41.49 35.74
C TYR A 101 15.77 -40.29 36.66
N GLY A 102 14.74 -39.75 37.32
CA GLY A 102 14.89 -38.75 38.37
C GLY A 102 15.70 -39.26 39.57
N VAL A 103 15.48 -40.50 40.00
CA VAL A 103 16.25 -41.14 41.09
C VAL A 103 17.71 -41.35 40.69
N ILE A 104 17.97 -41.83 39.46
CA ILE A 104 19.34 -42.02 38.94
C ILE A 104 20.09 -40.68 38.87
N SER A 105 19.41 -39.64 38.39
CA SER A 105 19.97 -38.28 38.29
C SER A 105 20.29 -37.70 39.66
N TYR A 106 19.41 -37.90 40.65
CA TYR A 106 19.63 -37.50 42.03
C TYR A 106 20.86 -38.19 42.64
N GLU A 107 20.96 -39.52 42.49
CA GLU A 107 22.11 -40.29 43.00
C GLU A 107 23.42 -39.80 42.35
N ALA A 108 23.40 -39.51 41.04
CA ALA A 108 24.55 -38.97 40.33
C ALA A 108 24.95 -37.57 40.88
N CYS A 109 23.99 -36.69 41.15
CA CYS A 109 24.24 -35.39 41.80
C CYS A 109 24.85 -35.52 43.20
N VAL A 110 24.33 -36.44 44.03
CA VAL A 110 24.85 -36.66 45.38
C VAL A 110 26.30 -37.17 45.33
N ARG A 111 26.59 -38.14 44.45
CA ARG A 111 27.96 -38.64 44.24
C ARG A 111 28.91 -37.53 43.79
N LEU A 112 28.48 -36.71 42.83
CA LEU A 112 29.24 -35.57 42.35
C LEU A 112 29.53 -34.56 43.48
N CYS A 113 28.51 -34.20 44.27
CA CYS A 113 28.64 -33.26 45.37
C CYS A 113 29.58 -33.78 46.46
N LEU A 114 29.47 -35.06 46.84
CA LEU A 114 30.38 -35.68 47.83
C LEU A 114 31.83 -35.69 47.33
N HIS A 115 32.03 -36.02 46.05
CA HIS A 115 33.35 -36.00 45.43
C HIS A 115 33.93 -34.58 45.30
N ALA A 116 33.11 -33.60 44.96
CA ALA A 116 33.52 -32.19 44.91
C ALA A 116 33.80 -31.60 46.30
N TRP A 117 33.01 -31.98 47.31
CA TRP A 117 33.24 -31.62 48.71
C TRP A 117 34.61 -32.15 49.17
N ALA A 118 34.93 -33.41 48.85
CA ALA A 118 36.23 -34.00 49.17
C ALA A 118 37.42 -33.25 48.53
N ARG A 119 37.16 -32.50 47.45
CA ARG A 119 38.14 -31.63 46.77
C ARG A 119 38.12 -30.18 47.26
N GLY A 120 37.33 -29.84 48.28
CA GLY A 120 37.26 -28.51 48.88
C GLY A 120 36.36 -27.51 48.15
N CYS A 121 35.40 -27.96 47.35
CA CYS A 121 34.42 -27.09 46.70
C CYS A 121 33.47 -26.44 47.73
N LYS A 122 33.21 -25.14 47.58
CA LYS A 122 32.39 -24.33 48.51
C LYS A 122 30.89 -24.41 48.21
N GLU A 123 30.53 -24.83 47.00
CA GLU A 123 29.17 -24.92 46.49
C GLU A 123 28.54 -26.28 46.78
N ALA A 124 29.34 -27.36 46.88
CA ALA A 124 28.87 -28.70 47.22
C ALA A 124 28.11 -28.81 48.57
N PRO A 125 28.49 -28.08 49.65
CA PRO A 125 27.74 -28.07 50.90
C PRO A 125 26.26 -27.76 50.77
N PHE A 126 25.92 -26.78 49.94
CA PHE A 126 24.54 -26.34 49.72
C PHE A 126 23.60 -27.49 49.33
N PHE A 127 24.11 -28.47 48.58
CA PHE A 127 23.33 -29.62 48.11
C PHE A 127 23.34 -30.82 49.04
N LEU A 128 24.31 -30.91 49.96
CA LEU A 128 24.48 -32.02 50.90
C LEU A 128 23.87 -31.74 52.29
N GLU A 129 23.58 -30.48 52.59
CA GLU A 129 22.93 -30.07 53.84
C GLU A 129 21.57 -30.75 54.07
N ASN A 130 21.27 -31.04 55.34
CA ASN A 130 20.01 -31.63 55.80
C ASN A 130 19.61 -32.89 55.01
N GLU A 131 20.55 -33.84 54.88
CA GLU A 131 20.34 -35.09 54.12
C GLU A 131 19.92 -34.80 52.67
N CYS A 132 20.65 -33.91 51.99
CA CYS A 132 20.36 -33.50 50.62
C CYS A 132 18.94 -32.94 50.41
N ALA A 133 18.38 -32.23 51.39
CA ALA A 133 16.98 -31.76 51.36
C ALA A 133 16.66 -30.95 50.09
N VAL A 134 17.57 -30.09 49.64
CA VAL A 134 17.41 -29.27 48.43
C VAL A 134 17.22 -30.17 47.20
N LEU A 135 18.13 -31.14 47.00
CA LEU A 135 18.04 -32.11 45.89
C LEU A 135 16.80 -33.01 46.02
N ARG A 136 16.47 -33.51 47.20
CA ARG A 136 15.29 -34.37 47.41
C ARG A 136 13.98 -33.63 47.08
N ASN A 137 13.89 -32.36 47.46
CA ASN A 137 12.73 -31.51 47.18
C ASN A 137 12.65 -31.16 45.69
N SER A 138 13.75 -30.75 45.07
CA SER A 138 13.77 -30.27 43.68
C SER A 138 13.50 -31.38 42.67
N PHE A 139 13.95 -32.62 42.94
CA PHE A 139 13.66 -33.79 42.12
C PHE A 139 12.29 -34.43 42.44
N SER A 140 11.49 -33.84 43.34
CA SER A 140 10.19 -34.36 43.79
C SER A 140 10.24 -35.81 44.32
N LEU A 141 11.37 -36.22 44.89
CA LEU A 141 11.61 -37.60 45.32
C LEU A 141 10.91 -37.98 46.61
N LYS A 142 10.37 -36.98 47.32
CA LYS A 142 9.59 -37.19 48.55
C LYS A 142 8.44 -38.15 48.38
N HIS A 143 7.83 -38.25 47.19
CA HIS A 143 6.69 -39.15 46.93
C HIS A 143 7.07 -40.45 46.22
N VAL A 144 8.35 -40.60 45.85
CA VAL A 144 8.89 -41.73 45.07
C VAL A 144 9.74 -42.65 45.94
N LEU A 145 10.47 -42.08 46.91
CA LEU A 145 11.28 -42.82 47.87
C LEU A 145 10.49 -43.12 49.15
N LEU A 146 11.00 -44.04 49.97
CA LEU A 146 10.40 -44.42 51.25
C LEU A 146 10.28 -43.19 52.17
N GLN A 147 9.05 -42.87 52.56
CA GLN A 147 8.75 -41.78 53.50
C GLN A 147 8.90 -42.27 54.93
N SER A 148 9.40 -41.39 55.81
CA SER A 148 9.37 -41.65 57.25
C SER A 148 7.94 -41.55 57.78
N GLU A 149 7.68 -42.20 58.92
CA GLU A 149 6.37 -42.18 59.58
C GLU A 149 5.93 -40.75 59.96
N GLU A 150 6.88 -39.88 60.32
CA GLU A 150 6.66 -38.46 60.67
C GLU A 150 6.24 -37.60 59.46
N GLU A 151 6.80 -37.84 58.27
CA GLU A 151 6.42 -37.14 57.03
C GLU A 151 5.02 -37.53 56.53
N LEU A 152 4.65 -38.81 56.68
CA LEU A 152 3.31 -39.32 56.34
C LEU A 152 2.21 -38.70 57.23
N MET A 153 2.52 -38.42 58.49
CA MET A 153 1.58 -37.83 59.45
C MET A 153 1.38 -36.32 59.28
N THR A 154 2.39 -35.62 58.75
CA THR A 154 2.33 -34.17 58.49
C THR A 154 1.50 -33.81 57.24
N ARG A 155 1.33 -34.76 56.30
CA ARG A 155 0.72 -34.53 54.98
C ARG A 155 -0.82 -34.63 54.97
N ARG A 156 -1.45 -35.20 56.00
CA ARG A 156 -2.93 -35.32 56.07
C ARG A 156 -3.69 -33.97 56.14
N SER A 157 -3.00 -32.85 56.26
CA SER A 157 -3.60 -31.51 56.41
C SER A 157 -3.49 -30.57 55.21
N SER A 158 -2.85 -30.94 54.09
CA SER A 158 -2.69 -30.02 52.96
C SER A 158 -2.56 -30.71 51.60
N GLU A 159 -3.68 -31.07 50.97
CA GLU A 159 -3.73 -31.29 49.52
C GLU A 159 -5.18 -31.17 49.01
N LEU A 160 -5.50 -30.04 48.39
CA LEU A 160 -6.65 -29.85 47.52
C LEU A 160 -6.21 -29.09 46.27
N ILE A 161 -6.38 -29.76 45.12
CA ILE A 161 -6.55 -29.24 43.75
C ILE A 161 -5.30 -28.77 42.99
N SER A 162 -4.99 -29.46 41.88
CA SER A 162 -4.94 -28.82 40.55
C SER A 162 -5.12 -29.85 39.44
N GLU A 163 -6.18 -29.66 38.63
CA GLU A 163 -6.43 -30.34 37.37
C GLU A 163 -5.27 -30.15 36.38
N ALA A 164 -4.82 -31.25 35.78
CA ALA A 164 -3.87 -31.23 34.68
C ALA A 164 -4.56 -30.83 33.38
N ALA A 165 -4.06 -29.77 32.74
CA ALA A 165 -4.43 -29.33 31.42
C ALA A 165 -4.03 -30.36 30.34
N ALA A 166 -4.80 -30.37 29.26
CA ALA A 166 -4.72 -31.32 28.14
C ALA A 166 -3.31 -31.49 27.55
N ILE A 167 -2.88 -32.75 27.48
CA ILE A 167 -1.64 -33.23 26.86
C ILE A 167 -1.71 -32.97 25.36
N ARG A 168 -0.83 -32.09 24.84
CA ARG A 168 -0.53 -32.02 23.41
C ARG A 168 0.28 -33.24 23.04
N THR A 169 -0.27 -34.11 22.21
CA THR A 169 0.45 -35.24 21.62
C THR A 169 1.53 -34.71 20.66
N LYS A 170 2.82 -34.98 20.93
CA LYS A 170 3.91 -34.72 19.98
C LYS A 170 4.66 -36.00 19.61
N LYS A 171 4.73 -36.18 18.29
CA LYS A 171 5.63 -36.99 17.44
C LYS A 171 6.12 -38.33 18.00
N THR A 172 5.41 -39.38 17.58
CA THR A 172 5.76 -40.79 17.71
C THR A 172 7.04 -41.12 16.93
N LEU A 173 8.07 -41.59 17.63
CA LEU A 173 9.21 -42.28 17.02
C LEU A 173 8.70 -43.59 16.41
N GLY A 174 8.81 -43.73 15.09
CA GLY A 174 8.49 -44.97 14.40
C GLY A 174 9.69 -45.91 14.38
N LYS A 175 9.50 -47.18 14.76
CA LYS A 175 10.51 -48.22 14.57
C LYS A 175 10.18 -48.97 13.27
N MET A 176 11.08 -48.91 12.29
CA MET A 176 10.88 -49.56 10.99
C MET A 176 11.83 -50.75 10.84
N LYS A 177 11.31 -51.97 10.86
CA LYS A 177 12.08 -53.18 10.57
C LYS A 177 11.90 -53.57 9.10
N VAL A 178 12.97 -53.52 8.31
CA VAL A 178 12.97 -53.75 6.86
C VAL A 178 13.70 -55.04 6.51
N GLN A 179 13.17 -55.78 5.56
CA GLN A 179 13.78 -56.97 4.98
C GLN A 179 13.51 -57.08 3.49
N VAL A 180 14.57 -57.33 2.72
CA VAL A 180 14.48 -57.55 1.27
C VAL A 180 14.18 -59.03 0.99
N ARG A 181 13.02 -59.31 0.38
CA ARG A 181 12.57 -60.69 0.11
C ARG A 181 12.93 -61.17 -1.29
N LYS A 182 12.59 -60.40 -2.31
CA LYS A 182 12.79 -60.78 -3.72
C LYS A 182 13.12 -59.55 -4.56
N VAL A 183 14.04 -59.68 -5.50
CA VAL A 183 14.31 -58.68 -6.54
C VAL A 183 14.01 -59.32 -7.89
N LYS A 184 13.24 -58.63 -8.72
CA LYS A 184 12.97 -59.01 -10.10
C LYS A 184 13.42 -57.88 -11.01
N ILE A 185 14.38 -58.14 -11.89
CA ILE A 185 14.85 -57.21 -12.91
C ILE A 185 14.36 -57.76 -14.27
N GLY A 186 13.69 -56.92 -15.05
CA GLY A 186 12.96 -57.31 -16.27
C GLY A 186 11.44 -57.12 -16.16
N LEU A 187 10.82 -56.67 -17.25
CA LEU A 187 9.38 -56.42 -17.36
C LEU A 187 8.62 -57.75 -17.57
N ASP A 188 7.97 -58.28 -16.53
CA ASP A 188 6.92 -59.31 -16.69
C ASP A 188 5.69 -58.66 -17.40
N SER A 189 5.16 -59.33 -18.44
CA SER A 189 4.01 -58.84 -19.23
C SER A 189 2.75 -58.62 -18.37
N PRO A 190 2.04 -57.48 -18.49
CA PRO A 190 0.93 -57.16 -17.61
C PRO A 190 -0.33 -57.97 -17.96
N THR A 191 -1.02 -58.42 -16.92
CA THR A 191 -2.40 -58.90 -17.02
C THR A 191 -3.32 -57.67 -17.01
N GLY A 192 -4.10 -57.47 -18.09
CA GLY A 192 -5.25 -56.56 -18.11
C GLY A 192 -4.99 -55.16 -18.67
N CYS A 193 -5.53 -54.89 -19.86
CA CYS A 193 -5.40 -53.65 -20.62
C CYS A 193 -6.25 -52.48 -20.08
N SER A 194 -5.74 -51.25 -20.24
CA SER A 194 -6.52 -50.06 -20.57
C SER A 194 -5.69 -49.12 -21.47
N PHE A 195 -6.34 -48.57 -22.50
CA PHE A 195 -5.86 -47.93 -23.73
C PHE A 195 -5.03 -46.64 -23.49
N SER A 196 -4.10 -46.17 -24.31
CA SER A 196 -4.24 -45.79 -25.74
C SER A 196 -2.95 -45.17 -26.31
N SER A 197 -2.84 -45.21 -27.65
CA SER A 197 -1.99 -44.39 -28.54
C SER A 197 -0.49 -44.72 -28.66
N ILE A 198 -0.12 -45.34 -29.80
CA ILE A 198 0.88 -44.86 -30.78
C ILE A 198 0.76 -45.74 -32.05
N LYS A 199 0.87 -45.09 -33.21
CA LYS A 199 0.73 -45.66 -34.58
C LYS A 199 1.82 -46.69 -34.92
N PRO A 200 1.57 -47.62 -35.87
CA PRO A 200 2.36 -48.83 -36.05
C PRO A 200 3.43 -48.73 -37.14
N SER A 201 4.52 -49.48 -37.01
CA SER A 201 5.41 -49.83 -38.13
C SER A 201 5.06 -51.21 -38.66
N GLN A 202 4.73 -51.26 -39.95
CA GLN A 202 4.34 -52.45 -40.70
C GLN A 202 5.51 -53.42 -40.92
N VAL A 203 5.69 -54.43 -40.07
CA VAL A 203 6.28 -55.72 -40.45
C VAL A 203 5.71 -56.79 -39.51
N LYS A 204 5.22 -57.92 -40.03
CA LYS A 204 4.69 -59.12 -39.33
C LYS A 204 3.15 -59.25 -39.20
N VAL A 205 2.38 -58.79 -40.18
CA VAL A 205 0.92 -59.09 -40.24
C VAL A 205 0.65 -60.53 -40.73
N ASP A 206 1.55 -61.13 -41.52
CA ASP A 206 1.32 -62.46 -42.11
C ASP A 206 1.62 -63.65 -41.17
N ALA A 207 2.47 -63.46 -40.16
CA ALA A 207 2.72 -64.46 -39.11
C ALA A 207 1.59 -64.55 -38.07
N LEU A 208 0.81 -63.47 -37.92
CA LEU A 208 -0.34 -63.39 -37.02
C LEU A 208 -1.57 -64.06 -37.63
N ARG A 209 -1.76 -63.92 -38.96
CA ARG A 209 -2.91 -64.48 -39.68
C ARG A 209 -2.89 -66.01 -39.73
N THR A 210 -1.71 -66.63 -39.80
CA THR A 210 -1.54 -68.10 -39.82
C THR A 210 -1.62 -68.74 -38.43
N LYS A 211 -1.30 -68.00 -37.36
CA LYS A 211 -1.47 -68.48 -35.97
C LYS A 211 -2.92 -68.42 -35.50
N ILE A 212 -3.68 -67.42 -35.92
CA ILE A 212 -5.10 -67.24 -35.53
C ILE A 212 -6.01 -68.28 -36.21
N SER A 213 -5.69 -68.75 -37.41
CA SER A 213 -6.45 -69.81 -38.08
C SER A 213 -6.24 -71.20 -37.48
N ASN A 214 -5.05 -71.50 -36.94
CA ASN A 214 -4.75 -72.78 -36.29
C ASN A 214 -5.28 -72.90 -34.85
N THR A 215 -5.45 -71.78 -34.13
CA THR A 215 -6.09 -71.78 -32.80
C THR A 215 -7.62 -71.86 -32.90
N LYS A 216 -8.19 -71.31 -33.97
CA LYS A 216 -9.65 -71.32 -34.19
C LYS A 216 -10.18 -72.71 -34.59
N SER A 217 -9.37 -73.55 -35.24
CA SER A 217 -9.74 -74.93 -35.59
C SER A 217 -9.65 -75.90 -34.41
N THR A 218 -8.69 -75.69 -33.49
CA THR A 218 -8.52 -76.50 -32.27
C THR A 218 -9.58 -76.19 -31.21
N MET A 219 -9.96 -74.92 -31.02
CA MET A 219 -11.06 -74.57 -30.09
C MET A 219 -12.44 -75.07 -30.56
N CYS A 220 -12.71 -75.11 -31.87
CA CYS A 220 -13.98 -75.62 -32.40
C CYS A 220 -14.15 -77.14 -32.22
N ALA A 221 -13.05 -77.91 -32.21
CA ALA A 221 -13.08 -79.35 -31.97
C ALA A 221 -13.32 -79.72 -30.49
N GLU A 222 -12.75 -78.95 -29.56
CA GLU A 222 -12.96 -79.16 -28.12
C GLU A 222 -14.35 -78.72 -27.65
N TRP A 223 -14.91 -77.65 -28.24
CA TRP A 223 -16.29 -77.21 -27.96
C TRP A 223 -17.38 -78.20 -28.39
N ALA A 224 -17.10 -79.08 -29.36
CA ALA A 224 -18.01 -80.16 -29.75
C ALA A 224 -18.07 -81.31 -28.71
N ASN A 225 -17.00 -81.51 -27.92
CA ASN A 225 -16.94 -82.52 -26.86
C ASN A 225 -17.58 -82.04 -25.54
N VAL A 226 -17.59 -80.73 -25.28
CA VAL A 226 -18.26 -80.13 -24.11
C VAL A 226 -19.79 -80.22 -24.18
N ARG A 227 -20.38 -80.31 -25.39
CA ARG A 227 -21.86 -80.44 -25.55
C ARG A 227 -22.42 -81.84 -25.25
N LYS A 228 -21.60 -82.86 -24.99
CA LYS A 228 -22.05 -84.24 -24.74
C LYS A 228 -22.16 -84.64 -23.26
N THR A 229 -21.69 -83.81 -22.32
CA THR A 229 -21.83 -84.06 -20.88
C THR A 229 -23.17 -83.56 -20.35
N ARG A 230 -24.11 -84.48 -20.10
CA ARG A 230 -25.35 -84.20 -19.35
C ARG A 230 -25.27 -84.84 -17.97
N VAL A 231 -25.37 -84.02 -16.91
CA VAL A 231 -25.52 -84.48 -15.53
C VAL A 231 -26.98 -84.28 -15.12
N ARG A 232 -27.67 -85.35 -14.71
CA ARG A 232 -29.09 -85.31 -14.29
C ARG A 232 -29.17 -85.34 -12.75
N PRO A 233 -29.96 -84.46 -12.10
CA PRO A 233 -30.04 -84.44 -10.64
C PRO A 233 -30.87 -85.62 -10.11
N HIS A 234 -30.41 -86.27 -9.04
CA HIS A 234 -31.22 -87.21 -8.26
C HIS A 234 -31.87 -86.44 -7.09
N ILE A 235 -33.20 -86.35 -7.06
CA ILE A 235 -33.95 -85.59 -6.05
C ILE A 235 -34.66 -86.57 -5.11
N PRO A 236 -34.43 -86.53 -3.78
CA PRO A 236 -35.23 -87.28 -2.83
C PRO A 236 -36.64 -86.68 -2.70
N SER A 237 -37.66 -87.53 -2.69
CA SER A 237 -39.08 -87.13 -2.88
C SER A 237 -39.69 -86.31 -1.73
N ASN A 238 -39.16 -86.34 -0.50
CA ASN A 238 -39.74 -85.68 0.69
C ASN A 238 -38.76 -84.78 1.47
N GLY A 239 -38.03 -83.90 0.78
CA GLY A 239 -37.17 -82.87 1.40
C GLY A 239 -37.74 -81.45 1.27
N SER A 240 -37.42 -80.57 2.21
CA SER A 240 -37.81 -79.15 2.21
C SER A 240 -37.23 -78.38 1.01
N ILE A 241 -37.79 -77.22 0.69
CA ILE A 241 -37.39 -76.37 -0.46
C ILE A 241 -35.90 -76.00 -0.39
N SER A 242 -35.33 -75.84 0.81
CA SER A 242 -33.91 -75.55 1.01
C SER A 242 -32.99 -76.73 0.70
N GLN A 243 -33.40 -77.98 0.96
CA GLN A 243 -32.63 -79.17 0.58
C GLN A 243 -32.63 -79.40 -0.93
N LYS A 244 -33.72 -79.06 -1.63
CA LYS A 244 -33.80 -79.14 -3.09
C LYS A 244 -32.92 -78.06 -3.76
N SER A 245 -32.84 -76.85 -3.21
CA SER A 245 -31.94 -75.81 -3.76
C SER A 245 -30.46 -76.13 -3.53
N LEU A 246 -30.10 -76.72 -2.38
CA LEU A 246 -28.75 -77.19 -2.09
C LEU A 246 -28.30 -78.31 -3.05
N ALA A 247 -29.19 -79.26 -3.39
CA ALA A 247 -28.88 -80.31 -4.35
C ALA A 247 -28.59 -79.75 -5.76
N TYR A 248 -29.34 -78.75 -6.21
CA TYR A 248 -29.06 -78.06 -7.48
C TYR A 248 -27.76 -77.27 -7.45
N MET A 249 -27.45 -76.60 -6.33
CA MET A 249 -26.19 -75.90 -6.16
C MET A 249 -24.98 -76.84 -6.15
N HIS A 250 -25.09 -78.00 -5.50
CA HIS A 250 -24.02 -79.00 -5.48
C HIS A 250 -23.78 -79.62 -6.87
N VAL A 251 -24.82 -79.89 -7.65
CA VAL A 251 -24.69 -80.36 -9.04
C VAL A 251 -24.08 -79.28 -9.94
N GLY A 252 -24.48 -78.01 -9.77
CA GLY A 252 -23.87 -76.89 -10.49
C GLY A 252 -22.37 -76.73 -10.17
N ALA A 253 -21.99 -76.91 -8.91
CA ALA A 253 -20.59 -76.90 -8.50
C ALA A 253 -19.79 -78.09 -9.06
N GLN A 254 -20.39 -79.29 -9.13
CA GLN A 254 -19.77 -80.48 -9.73
C GLN A 254 -19.61 -80.36 -11.25
N TYR A 255 -20.60 -79.83 -11.95
CA TYR A 255 -20.53 -79.57 -13.40
C TYR A 255 -19.44 -78.55 -13.73
N MET A 256 -19.33 -77.46 -12.95
CA MET A 256 -18.23 -76.50 -13.11
C MET A 256 -16.86 -77.11 -12.78
N LYS A 257 -16.79 -78.03 -11.80
CA LYS A 257 -15.55 -78.72 -11.45
C LYS A 257 -15.08 -79.65 -12.57
N GLU A 258 -15.98 -80.40 -13.21
CA GLU A 258 -15.64 -81.24 -14.37
C GLU A 258 -15.28 -80.42 -15.61
N LEU A 259 -15.99 -79.31 -15.90
CA LEU A 259 -15.61 -78.37 -16.96
C LEU A 259 -14.22 -77.77 -16.72
N SER A 260 -13.91 -77.42 -15.47
CA SER A 260 -12.58 -76.92 -15.10
C SER A 260 -11.50 -77.98 -15.29
N GLY A 261 -11.82 -79.27 -15.10
CA GLY A 261 -10.91 -80.40 -15.30
C GLY A 261 -10.61 -80.64 -16.79
N VAL A 262 -11.62 -80.62 -17.65
CA VAL A 262 -11.46 -80.79 -19.11
C VAL A 262 -10.67 -79.62 -19.71
N VAL A 263 -10.95 -78.38 -19.28
CA VAL A 263 -10.21 -77.18 -19.71
C VAL A 263 -8.78 -77.17 -19.18
N LYS A 264 -8.54 -77.66 -17.95
CA LYS A 264 -7.16 -77.82 -17.41
C LYS A 264 -6.34 -78.82 -18.22
N VAL A 265 -6.92 -79.95 -18.64
CA VAL A 265 -6.20 -80.97 -19.40
C VAL A 265 -5.86 -80.48 -20.81
N GLY A 266 -6.77 -79.73 -21.46
CA GLY A 266 -6.50 -79.06 -22.74
C GLY A 266 -5.38 -78.00 -22.63
N LEU A 267 -5.39 -77.19 -21.56
CA LEU A 267 -4.34 -76.19 -21.32
C LEU A 267 -2.97 -76.79 -20.97
N THR A 268 -2.92 -77.97 -20.36
CA THR A 268 -1.65 -78.65 -20.02
C THR A 268 -0.96 -79.29 -21.24
N SER A 269 -1.70 -79.58 -22.31
CA SER A 269 -1.13 -80.13 -23.55
C SER A 269 -0.34 -79.08 -24.36
N MET A 270 -0.72 -77.80 -24.28
CA MET A 270 -0.04 -76.71 -25.01
C MET A 270 1.27 -76.24 -24.36
N ARG A 271 1.60 -76.71 -23.14
CA ARG A 271 2.80 -76.26 -22.42
C ARG A 271 4.03 -77.13 -22.64
N ASN A 272 3.88 -78.31 -23.23
CA ASN A 272 5.00 -79.22 -23.51
C ASN A 272 5.42 -79.09 -24.98
N ASN A 273 5.98 -77.93 -25.35
CA ASN A 273 6.91 -77.77 -26.46
C ASN A 273 7.54 -76.37 -26.38
N SER A 274 8.43 -76.17 -25.41
CA SER A 274 9.55 -75.23 -25.54
C SER A 274 10.67 -75.68 -24.60
N SER A 275 11.78 -76.03 -25.24
CA SER A 275 13.01 -76.53 -24.67
C SER A 275 13.65 -75.57 -23.68
N THR A 276 14.16 -76.16 -22.60
CA THR A 276 15.16 -75.67 -21.67
C THR A 276 16.24 -74.79 -22.31
N SER A 277 16.41 -73.58 -21.78
CA SER A 277 17.72 -72.95 -21.63
C SER A 277 17.79 -72.46 -20.18
N GLU A 278 18.76 -73.01 -19.43
CA GLU A 278 19.12 -72.57 -18.09
C GLU A 278 19.53 -71.09 -18.17
N ALA A 279 18.88 -70.23 -17.39
CA ALA A 279 19.35 -68.88 -17.11
C ALA A 279 19.83 -68.85 -15.67
N GLU A 280 21.12 -68.61 -15.51
CA GLU A 280 21.86 -68.52 -14.25
C GLU A 280 21.20 -67.50 -13.30
N HIS A 281 21.15 -67.83 -12.00
CA HIS A 281 20.67 -66.90 -10.98
C HIS A 281 21.69 -65.78 -10.74
N GLU A 282 21.45 -64.59 -11.30
CA GLU A 282 22.21 -63.38 -10.94
C GLU A 282 21.89 -62.95 -9.50
N THR A 283 22.90 -63.02 -8.63
CA THR A 283 22.82 -62.67 -7.21
C THR A 283 22.94 -61.16 -7.02
N HIS A 284 21.81 -60.47 -6.99
CA HIS A 284 21.76 -59.03 -6.71
C HIS A 284 21.94 -58.77 -5.21
N TYR A 285 22.50 -57.62 -4.83
CA TYR A 285 22.48 -57.12 -3.44
C TYR A 285 21.90 -55.71 -3.39
N CYS A 286 21.33 -55.33 -2.25
CA CYS A 286 20.70 -54.03 -2.04
C CYS A 286 21.44 -53.24 -0.97
N LEU A 287 21.68 -51.96 -1.22
CA LEU A 287 22.16 -50.99 -0.22
C LEU A 287 20.96 -50.19 0.27
N LEU A 288 20.66 -50.27 1.56
CA LEU A 288 19.53 -49.60 2.18
C LEU A 288 20.02 -48.45 3.07
N ARG A 289 19.40 -47.28 2.92
CA ARG A 289 19.68 -46.11 3.75
C ARG A 289 18.42 -45.27 3.93
N LEU A 290 18.35 -44.57 5.05
CA LEU A 290 17.42 -43.46 5.20
C LEU A 290 18.00 -42.21 4.54
N LYS A 291 17.14 -41.27 4.13
CA LYS A 291 17.58 -40.00 3.54
C LYS A 291 18.40 -39.16 4.53
N SER A 292 18.16 -39.33 5.82
CA SER A 292 18.91 -38.73 6.94
C SER A 292 20.29 -39.34 7.19
N MET A 293 20.61 -40.52 6.65
CA MET A 293 21.88 -41.21 6.87
C MET A 293 22.93 -40.89 5.79
N PRO A 294 24.22 -40.74 6.14
CA PRO A 294 25.30 -40.57 5.17
C PRO A 294 25.46 -41.83 4.30
N GLU A 295 25.90 -41.67 3.05
CA GLU A 295 26.04 -42.78 2.09
C GLU A 295 27.02 -43.88 2.58
N GLU A 296 27.98 -43.51 3.42
CA GLU A 296 28.96 -44.43 4.03
C GLU A 296 28.34 -45.42 5.05
N ASP A 297 27.18 -45.08 5.63
CA ASP A 297 26.46 -45.91 6.61
C ASP A 297 25.39 -46.82 5.96
N ALA A 298 25.42 -46.98 4.63
CA ALA A 298 24.43 -47.80 3.91
C ALA A 298 24.54 -49.28 4.27
N VAL A 299 23.40 -49.91 4.58
CA VAL A 299 23.34 -51.30 5.01
C VAL A 299 23.21 -52.20 3.80
N ARG A 300 24.19 -53.09 3.58
CA ARG A 300 24.13 -54.12 2.54
C ARG A 300 23.22 -55.27 2.98
N MET A 301 22.24 -55.62 2.16
CA MET A 301 21.34 -56.76 2.37
C MET A 301 21.22 -57.61 1.11
N LEU A 302 21.18 -58.94 1.29
CA LEU A 302 20.95 -59.89 0.20
C LEU A 302 19.45 -60.27 0.09
N PRO A 303 18.84 -60.21 -1.11
CA PRO A 303 17.46 -60.60 -1.32
C PRO A 303 17.22 -62.06 -0.93
N GLY A 304 16.26 -62.30 -0.03
CA GLY A 304 15.87 -63.66 0.38
C GLY A 304 16.72 -64.28 1.50
N SER A 305 17.72 -63.55 2.01
CA SER A 305 18.61 -63.98 3.11
C SER A 305 17.90 -64.19 4.46
N GLY A 306 16.73 -63.59 4.66
CA GLY A 306 16.06 -63.60 5.96
C GLY A 306 16.58 -62.54 6.94
N GLU A 307 17.63 -61.79 6.58
CA GLU A 307 18.16 -60.69 7.38
C GLU A 307 17.12 -59.57 7.50
N ASN A 308 17.06 -58.92 8.67
CA ASN A 308 16.23 -57.74 8.88
C ASN A 308 17.07 -56.66 9.53
N TYR A 309 16.96 -55.43 9.04
CA TYR A 309 17.59 -54.27 9.65
C TYR A 309 16.54 -53.35 10.26
N VAL A 310 16.87 -52.71 11.37
CA VAL A 310 15.96 -51.79 12.06
C VAL A 310 16.43 -50.36 11.78
N PHE A 311 15.61 -49.63 11.05
CA PHE A 311 15.75 -48.21 10.79
C PHE A 311 14.91 -47.40 11.79
N LEU A 312 15.43 -46.23 12.16
CA LEU A 312 14.78 -45.25 13.03
C LEU A 312 14.60 -43.96 12.23
N PRO A 313 13.49 -43.81 11.47
CA PRO A 313 13.22 -42.60 10.69
C PRO A 313 13.01 -41.37 11.59
N ASP A 314 13.61 -40.24 11.21
CA ASP A 314 13.51 -38.97 11.95
C ASP A 314 12.16 -38.25 11.78
N GLY A 315 11.33 -38.72 10.83
CA GLY A 315 9.98 -38.22 10.58
C GLY A 315 9.35 -38.83 9.33
N LEU A 316 8.14 -38.38 8.98
CA LEU A 316 7.41 -38.88 7.79
C LEU A 316 8.05 -38.48 6.44
N GLY A 317 9.04 -37.58 6.45
CA GLY A 317 9.79 -37.19 5.25
C GLY A 317 11.17 -37.84 5.10
N ASP A 318 11.52 -38.77 6.00
CA ASP A 318 12.80 -39.48 5.99
C ASP A 318 12.68 -40.80 5.21
N ASP A 319 12.54 -40.68 3.89
CA ASP A 319 12.23 -41.81 3.00
C ASP A 319 13.34 -42.88 2.99
N LEU A 320 12.92 -44.15 2.87
CA LEU A 320 13.84 -45.27 2.73
C LEU A 320 14.31 -45.37 1.28
N VAL A 321 15.61 -45.19 1.07
CA VAL A 321 16.27 -45.31 -0.22
C VAL A 321 16.94 -46.68 -0.31
N ILE A 322 16.68 -47.39 -1.41
CA ILE A 322 17.28 -48.69 -1.69
C ILE A 322 17.93 -48.66 -3.07
N GLU A 323 19.22 -48.91 -3.12
CA GLU A 323 19.99 -49.01 -4.36
C GLU A 323 20.27 -50.48 -4.66
N VAL A 324 19.92 -50.93 -5.87
CA VAL A 324 20.06 -52.34 -6.29
C VAL A 324 21.30 -52.49 -7.16
N HIS A 325 22.20 -53.38 -6.76
CA HIS A 325 23.44 -53.68 -7.45
C HIS A 325 23.51 -55.16 -7.86
N ASP A 326 24.21 -55.45 -8.96
CA ASP A 326 24.57 -56.82 -9.33
C ASP A 326 25.71 -57.35 -8.44
N SER A 327 25.90 -58.66 -8.44
CA SER A 327 27.02 -59.41 -7.89
C SER A 327 28.41 -58.80 -8.19
N LYS A 328 28.56 -58.08 -9.32
CA LYS A 328 29.79 -57.38 -9.74
C LYS A 328 29.90 -55.92 -9.24
N GLY A 329 28.90 -55.41 -8.52
CA GLY A 329 28.86 -54.05 -7.97
C GLY A 329 28.23 -52.99 -8.88
N THR A 330 27.83 -53.34 -10.10
CA THR A 330 27.21 -52.42 -11.05
C THR A 330 25.82 -52.00 -10.57
N TYR A 331 25.55 -50.68 -10.59
CA TYR A 331 24.27 -50.09 -10.19
C TYR A 331 23.16 -50.35 -11.24
N HIS A 332 22.02 -50.89 -10.82
CA HIS A 332 20.87 -51.20 -11.69
C HIS A 332 19.75 -50.18 -11.60
N GLY A 333 19.50 -49.62 -10.42
CA GLY A 333 18.43 -48.67 -10.18
C GLY A 333 18.14 -48.46 -8.70
N ARG A 334 17.30 -47.46 -8.42
CA ARG A 334 16.96 -46.97 -7.10
C ARG A 334 15.46 -47.13 -6.83
N VAL A 335 15.15 -47.42 -5.59
CA VAL A 335 13.79 -47.46 -5.04
C VAL A 335 13.73 -46.44 -3.92
N VAL A 336 12.68 -45.62 -3.91
CA VAL A 336 12.39 -44.72 -2.81
C VAL A 336 11.04 -45.13 -2.23
N ALA A 337 11.06 -45.65 -1.01
CA ALA A 337 9.86 -46.01 -0.28
C ALA A 337 9.50 -44.87 0.67
N GLN A 338 8.41 -44.17 0.36
CA GLN A 338 7.99 -43.00 1.13
C GLN A 338 7.49 -43.41 2.51
N MET A 339 7.97 -42.71 3.54
CA MET A 339 7.59 -43.03 4.91
C MET A 339 6.11 -42.73 5.21
N ALA A 340 5.51 -41.75 4.54
CA ALA A 340 4.08 -41.49 4.59
C ALA A 340 3.25 -42.71 4.13
N ASP A 341 3.60 -43.28 2.97
CA ASP A 341 2.90 -44.45 2.39
C ASP A 341 3.03 -45.72 3.26
N ILE A 342 4.14 -45.85 3.98
CA ILE A 342 4.39 -46.95 4.93
C ILE A 342 3.58 -46.74 6.22
N ALA A 343 3.42 -45.50 6.67
CA ALA A 343 2.71 -45.17 7.90
C ALA A 343 1.17 -45.22 7.77
N ASP A 344 0.63 -44.99 6.57
CA ASP A 344 -0.82 -44.93 6.32
C ASP A 344 -1.51 -46.30 6.30
N ASP A 345 -0.79 -47.39 6.00
CA ASP A 345 -1.33 -48.75 6.04
C ASP A 345 -0.32 -49.74 6.65
N PRO A 346 -0.25 -49.81 8.00
CA PRO A 346 0.69 -50.68 8.73
C PRO A 346 0.29 -52.17 8.72
N GLY A 347 -0.88 -52.53 8.16
CA GLY A 347 -1.37 -53.91 8.07
C GLY A 347 -0.70 -54.71 6.95
N ASP A 348 -0.31 -54.05 5.86
CA ASP A 348 0.31 -54.66 4.70
C ASP A 348 1.84 -54.69 4.81
N LYS A 349 2.34 -55.65 5.60
CA LYS A 349 3.77 -55.78 5.92
C LYS A 349 4.63 -56.22 4.74
N LEU A 350 4.07 -56.60 3.59
CA LEU A 350 4.82 -57.18 2.45
C LEU A 350 4.42 -56.55 1.12
N ARG A 351 5.18 -55.56 0.64
CA ARG A 351 4.84 -54.77 -0.56
C ARG A 351 5.88 -54.89 -1.68
N TRP A 352 5.40 -54.80 -2.92
CA TRP A 352 6.24 -54.65 -4.11
C TRP A 352 6.47 -53.18 -4.43
N TRP A 353 7.73 -52.80 -4.58
CA TRP A 353 8.16 -51.45 -4.95
C TRP A 353 8.83 -51.47 -6.32
N SER A 354 8.60 -50.44 -7.11
CA SER A 354 9.16 -50.28 -8.44
C SER A 354 10.61 -49.80 -8.38
N ILE A 355 11.49 -50.39 -9.20
CA ILE A 355 12.90 -50.00 -9.34
C ILE A 355 13.02 -49.10 -10.57
N TYR A 356 13.58 -47.90 -10.37
CA TYR A 356 13.75 -46.91 -11.44
C TYR A 356 15.23 -46.64 -11.73
N ARG A 357 15.57 -46.39 -13.00
CA ARG A 357 16.90 -45.84 -13.39
C ARG A 357 16.88 -44.32 -13.33
N GLU A 358 17.85 -43.71 -12.67
CA GLU A 358 18.10 -42.26 -12.81
C GLU A 358 19.18 -42.03 -13.89
N PRO A 359 19.11 -40.96 -14.71
CA PRO A 359 18.15 -39.84 -14.68
C PRO A 359 16.85 -40.06 -15.48
N ASP A 360 16.76 -41.09 -16.32
CA ASP A 360 15.64 -41.27 -17.29
C ASP A 360 14.31 -41.78 -16.69
N HIS A 361 14.28 -42.09 -15.38
CA HIS A 361 13.13 -42.64 -14.64
C HIS A 361 12.49 -43.88 -15.30
N GLU A 362 13.29 -44.70 -15.97
CA GLU A 362 12.82 -45.93 -16.62
C GLU A 362 12.54 -47.01 -15.58
N LEU A 363 11.37 -47.66 -15.65
CA LEU A 363 11.00 -48.78 -14.78
C LEU A 363 11.75 -50.06 -15.21
N ILE A 364 12.73 -50.48 -14.41
CA ILE A 364 13.62 -51.61 -14.73
C ILE A 364 13.19 -52.91 -14.04
N GLY A 365 12.46 -52.81 -12.94
CA GLY A 365 12.10 -54.00 -12.17
C GLY A 365 11.22 -53.71 -10.97
N ARG A 366 11.03 -54.71 -10.11
CA ARG A 366 10.33 -54.59 -8.83
C ARG A 366 11.07 -55.32 -7.72
N ILE A 367 11.07 -54.75 -6.52
CA ILE A 367 11.63 -55.31 -5.30
C ILE A 367 10.51 -55.57 -4.29
N GLN A 368 10.51 -56.74 -3.64
CA GLN A 368 9.57 -57.07 -2.58
C GLN A 368 10.23 -56.81 -1.22
N LEU A 369 9.62 -55.90 -0.45
CA LEU A 369 10.08 -55.53 0.88
C LEU A 369 9.08 -56.01 1.93
N TYR A 370 9.60 -56.62 2.98
CA TYR A 370 8.87 -56.82 4.23
C TYR A 370 9.19 -55.64 5.16
N ILE A 371 8.21 -54.77 5.43
CA ILE A 371 8.38 -53.60 6.29
C ILE A 371 7.40 -53.72 7.45
N ASN A 372 7.93 -53.85 8.67
CA ASN A 372 7.13 -53.79 9.89
C ASN A 372 7.38 -52.44 10.57
N TYR A 373 6.40 -51.54 10.45
CA TYR A 373 6.44 -50.22 11.06
C TYR A 373 5.62 -50.22 12.35
N GLY A 374 6.27 -50.04 13.50
CA GLY A 374 5.62 -49.94 14.80
C GLY A 374 5.75 -48.54 15.38
N ARG A 375 4.62 -47.91 15.74
CA ARG A 375 4.61 -46.76 16.67
C ARG A 375 4.73 -47.34 18.09
N SER A 376 5.93 -47.39 18.65
CA SER A 376 6.12 -47.96 20.00
C SER A 376 5.59 -47.00 21.06
N HIS A 377 4.62 -47.45 21.85
CA HIS A 377 4.33 -46.94 23.20
C HIS A 377 4.64 -48.01 24.27
N ASP A 378 5.42 -49.05 23.94
CA ASP A 378 5.72 -50.13 24.88
C ASP A 378 7.17 -50.09 25.32
N GLU A 379 7.32 -49.98 26.64
CA GLU A 379 8.57 -50.07 27.38
C GLU A 379 9.21 -51.46 27.19
N THR A 380 10.52 -51.53 27.42
CA THR A 380 11.34 -52.76 27.52
C THR A 380 11.67 -53.52 26.22
N SER A 381 12.67 -53.03 25.49
CA SER A 381 13.76 -53.90 25.00
C SER A 381 14.99 -53.10 24.59
N ASN A 382 16.05 -53.27 25.39
CA ASN A 382 17.40 -52.77 25.15
C ASN A 382 17.91 -53.09 23.73
N ILE A 383 18.10 -52.06 22.90
CA ILE A 383 19.01 -52.10 21.75
C ILE A 383 19.80 -50.78 21.75
N LYS A 384 21.12 -50.93 21.69
CA LYS A 384 22.17 -49.90 21.70
C LYS A 384 22.04 -48.92 20.52
N CYS A 385 21.15 -47.94 20.65
CA CYS A 385 21.21 -46.62 19.99
C CYS A 385 20.13 -45.73 20.64
N GLY A 386 20.22 -45.56 21.95
CA GLY A 386 19.32 -44.75 22.77
C GLY A 386 20.16 -43.96 23.74
N SER A 387 19.75 -42.70 23.98
CA SER A 387 20.35 -41.72 24.88
C SER A 387 21.36 -42.28 25.89
N VAL A 388 22.60 -41.82 25.80
CA VAL A 388 23.64 -42.00 26.82
C VAL A 388 23.00 -41.59 28.16
N ALA A 389 22.92 -42.48 29.16
CA ALA A 389 22.16 -42.26 30.40
C ALA A 389 22.52 -40.92 31.10
N GLU A 390 23.73 -40.45 30.84
CA GLU A 390 24.34 -39.20 31.26
C GLU A 390 23.65 -37.97 30.64
N THR A 391 23.19 -38.02 29.38
CA THR A 391 22.46 -36.91 28.73
C THR A 391 21.03 -36.80 29.25
N VAL A 392 20.36 -37.92 29.51
CA VAL A 392 19.05 -37.94 30.19
C VAL A 392 19.17 -37.38 31.60
N SER A 393 20.20 -37.81 32.33
CA SER A 393 20.43 -37.33 33.69
C SER A 393 20.74 -35.83 33.74
N TYR A 394 21.50 -35.34 32.77
CA TYR A 394 21.74 -33.90 32.58
C TYR A 394 20.44 -33.13 32.33
N ASP A 395 19.55 -33.64 31.46
CA ASP A 395 18.27 -33.00 31.17
C ASP A 395 17.43 -32.85 32.46
N PHE A 396 17.35 -33.88 33.31
CA PHE A 396 16.66 -33.80 34.60
C PHE A 396 17.26 -32.76 35.56
N ILE A 397 18.59 -32.69 35.66
CA ILE A 397 19.28 -31.72 36.51
C ILE A 397 19.00 -30.29 36.02
N LEU A 398 18.98 -30.10 34.71
CA LEU A 398 18.69 -28.81 34.11
C LEU A 398 17.25 -28.37 34.41
N GLU A 399 16.27 -29.27 34.26
CA GLU A 399 14.87 -28.98 34.58
C GLU A 399 14.66 -28.66 36.05
N THR A 400 15.29 -29.42 36.95
CA THR A 400 15.16 -29.19 38.39
C THR A 400 15.77 -27.86 38.81
N ALA A 401 16.93 -27.49 38.25
CA ALA A 401 17.53 -26.18 38.44
C ALA A 401 16.62 -25.04 37.92
N MET A 402 16.02 -25.20 36.73
CA MET A 402 15.10 -24.21 36.16
C MET A 402 13.83 -24.04 37.01
N LYS A 403 13.26 -25.14 37.51
CA LYS A 403 12.09 -25.13 38.40
C LYS A 403 12.39 -24.44 39.73
N ASP A 404 13.52 -24.79 40.37
CA ASP A 404 13.92 -24.21 41.66
C ASP A 404 14.18 -22.70 41.55
N GLN A 405 14.84 -22.26 40.47
CA GLN A 405 15.13 -20.84 40.25
C GLN A 405 13.97 -20.04 39.65
N ARG A 406 12.82 -20.65 39.42
CA ARG A 406 11.66 -20.06 38.72
C ARG A 406 12.06 -19.40 37.40
N PHE A 407 12.66 -20.21 36.52
CA PHE A 407 13.02 -19.80 35.17
C PHE A 407 11.78 -19.36 34.41
N GLN A 408 11.79 -18.14 33.88
CA GLN A 408 10.65 -17.52 33.20
C GLN A 408 11.14 -16.47 32.20
N GLN A 409 10.21 -15.93 31.41
CA GLN A 409 10.42 -14.78 30.52
C GLN A 409 11.21 -13.67 31.23
N ARG A 410 12.29 -13.16 30.60
CA ARG A 410 13.27 -12.18 31.14
C ARG A 410 14.22 -12.65 32.25
N LYS A 411 14.05 -13.86 32.80
CA LYS A 411 14.99 -14.47 33.76
C LYS A 411 15.61 -15.72 33.15
N LEU A 412 16.46 -15.50 32.14
CA LEU A 412 16.99 -16.54 31.26
C LEU A 412 18.36 -17.10 31.68
N GLN A 413 18.87 -16.73 32.86
CA GLN A 413 20.17 -17.18 33.34
C GLN A 413 20.06 -17.94 34.65
N LEU A 414 20.76 -19.07 34.73
CA LEU A 414 20.97 -19.81 35.98
C LEU A 414 22.09 -19.18 36.80
N HIS A 415 21.92 -19.13 38.12
CA HIS A 415 22.87 -18.50 39.04
C HIS A 415 23.24 -19.40 40.22
N GLY A 416 24.33 -19.06 40.92
CA GLY A 416 24.68 -19.68 42.21
C GLY A 416 24.99 -21.18 42.13
N PRO A 417 24.69 -21.96 43.20
CA PRO A 417 25.05 -23.36 43.32
C PRO A 417 24.52 -24.25 42.19
N TRP A 418 23.33 -23.97 41.65
CA TRP A 418 22.74 -24.76 40.56
C TRP A 418 23.49 -24.61 39.23
N LYS A 419 23.99 -23.39 38.92
CA LYS A 419 24.86 -23.18 37.74
C LYS A 419 26.15 -23.99 37.87
N TRP A 420 26.74 -23.99 39.07
CA TRP A 420 27.93 -24.79 39.38
C TRP A 420 27.64 -26.29 39.19
N LEU A 421 26.55 -26.80 39.76
CA LEU A 421 26.19 -28.22 39.71
C LEU A 421 26.04 -28.72 38.27
N ILE A 422 25.31 -27.99 37.43
CA ILE A 422 25.12 -28.35 36.01
C ILE A 422 26.46 -28.36 35.25
N THR A 423 27.31 -27.37 35.50
CA THR A 423 28.62 -27.23 34.83
C THR A 423 29.60 -28.31 35.25
N GLU A 424 29.64 -28.66 36.54
CA GLU A 424 30.49 -29.74 37.03
C GLU A 424 29.94 -31.12 36.66
N PHE A 425 28.62 -31.27 36.57
CA PHE A 425 28.01 -32.52 36.13
C PHE A 425 28.38 -32.85 34.68
N SER A 426 28.28 -31.89 33.76
CA SER A 426 28.64 -32.13 32.36
C SER A 426 30.12 -32.51 32.19
N LYS A 427 31.03 -31.84 32.93
CA LYS A 427 32.46 -32.17 32.92
C LYS A 427 32.76 -33.53 33.53
N TYR A 428 32.14 -33.86 34.66
CA TYR A 428 32.43 -35.09 35.40
C TYR A 428 31.90 -36.34 34.67
N TYR A 429 30.72 -36.24 34.06
CA TYR A 429 30.07 -37.34 33.33
C TYR A 429 30.30 -37.30 31.82
N GLY A 430 31.08 -36.33 31.30
CA GLY A 430 31.48 -36.29 29.89
C GLY A 430 30.38 -35.91 28.91
N VAL A 431 29.43 -35.07 29.32
CA VAL A 431 28.38 -34.53 28.44
C VAL A 431 28.97 -33.41 27.57
N SER A 432 28.86 -33.54 26.25
CA SER A 432 29.36 -32.57 25.26
C SER A 432 28.86 -31.14 25.53
N ASP A 433 29.74 -30.14 25.41
CA ASP A 433 29.34 -28.72 25.51
C ASP A 433 28.26 -28.38 24.48
N ALA A 434 28.32 -28.96 23.27
CA ALA A 434 27.33 -28.70 22.23
C ALA A 434 25.94 -29.20 22.65
N TYR A 435 25.86 -30.40 23.25
CA TYR A 435 24.64 -30.93 23.84
C TYR A 435 24.12 -30.03 24.98
N THR A 436 24.97 -29.64 25.92
CA THR A 436 24.57 -28.79 27.05
C THR A 436 24.00 -27.45 26.60
N ASN A 437 24.64 -26.81 25.61
CA ASN A 437 24.20 -25.54 25.04
C ASN A 437 22.89 -25.69 24.26
N LEU A 438 22.78 -26.72 23.41
CA LEU A 438 21.57 -26.99 22.63
C LEU A 438 20.36 -27.30 23.51
N ARG A 439 20.56 -28.11 24.56
CA ARG A 439 19.47 -28.43 25.50
C ARG A 439 19.06 -27.22 26.32
N TYR A 440 20.01 -26.41 26.78
CA TYR A 440 19.68 -25.15 27.46
C TYR A 440 18.92 -24.20 26.53
N LEU A 441 19.37 -24.10 25.29
CA LEU A 441 18.74 -23.28 24.27
C LEU A 441 17.32 -23.75 23.93
N SER A 442 17.04 -25.06 23.88
CA SER A 442 15.66 -25.55 23.66
C SER A 442 14.67 -25.06 24.71
N TYR A 443 15.07 -25.01 25.99
CA TYR A 443 14.21 -24.47 27.05
C TYR A 443 14.11 -22.94 27.02
N ILE A 444 15.18 -22.23 26.61
CA ILE A 444 15.11 -20.77 26.40
C ILE A 444 14.09 -20.47 25.30
N MET A 445 14.13 -21.21 24.19
CA MET A 445 13.27 -20.94 23.04
C MET A 445 11.77 -21.15 23.32
N ASP A 446 11.40 -21.97 24.30
CA ASP A 446 10.01 -22.11 24.77
C ASP A 446 9.45 -20.82 25.42
N VAL A 447 10.32 -19.97 25.98
CA VAL A 447 9.96 -18.73 26.67
C VAL A 447 10.58 -17.48 26.04
N ALA A 448 11.20 -17.63 24.86
CA ALA A 448 11.99 -16.58 24.24
C ALA A 448 11.12 -15.41 23.79
N THR A 449 11.64 -14.20 24.00
CA THR A 449 11.02 -12.94 23.60
C THR A 449 11.88 -12.19 22.59
N PRO A 450 11.27 -11.40 21.69
CA PRO A 450 11.98 -10.60 20.70
C PRO A 450 12.68 -9.38 21.34
N THR A 451 13.62 -9.64 22.25
CA THR A 451 14.28 -8.63 23.11
C THR A 451 15.79 -8.80 23.04
N ALA A 452 16.56 -7.71 23.15
CA ALA A 452 18.00 -7.76 22.92
C ALA A 452 18.72 -8.73 23.88
N ASP A 453 18.33 -8.71 25.16
CA ASP A 453 18.86 -9.58 26.21
C ASP A 453 18.67 -11.08 25.90
N CYS A 454 17.50 -11.44 25.39
CA CYS A 454 17.19 -12.82 25.00
C CYS A 454 17.94 -13.23 23.73
N LEU A 455 17.95 -12.38 22.70
CA LEU A 455 18.57 -12.69 21.41
C LEU A 455 20.10 -12.77 21.49
N ASP A 456 20.73 -11.90 22.29
CA ASP A 456 22.17 -11.96 22.54
C ASP A 456 22.55 -13.24 23.31
N LEU A 457 21.75 -13.65 24.30
CA LEU A 457 21.97 -14.92 25.00
C LEU A 457 21.83 -16.14 24.07
N VAL A 458 20.82 -16.13 23.20
CA VAL A 458 20.64 -17.17 22.18
C VAL A 458 21.84 -17.23 21.23
N TYR A 459 22.35 -16.07 20.81
CA TYR A 459 23.55 -15.98 19.98
C TYR A 459 24.78 -16.58 20.68
N ASP A 460 25.01 -16.23 21.94
CA ASP A 460 26.16 -16.70 22.71
C ASP A 460 26.16 -18.23 22.89
N LEU A 461 24.98 -18.84 23.05
CA LEU A 461 24.82 -20.30 23.18
C LEU A 461 24.93 -21.02 21.83
N LEU A 462 24.46 -20.42 20.75
CA LEU A 462 24.47 -21.02 19.41
C LEU A 462 25.84 -20.91 18.72
N LEU A 463 26.57 -19.81 18.95
CA LEU A 463 27.88 -19.54 18.35
C LEU A 463 28.90 -20.69 18.47
N PRO A 464 29.13 -21.29 19.67
CA PRO A 464 30.07 -22.41 19.80
C PRO A 464 29.59 -23.66 19.05
N VAL A 465 28.27 -23.89 18.95
CA VAL A 465 27.70 -25.04 18.24
C VAL A 465 27.85 -24.88 16.73
N ALA A 466 27.50 -23.70 16.20
CA ALA A 466 27.61 -23.38 14.78
C ALA A 466 29.05 -23.44 14.24
N ARG A 467 30.05 -23.13 15.09
CA ARG A 467 31.47 -23.25 14.74
C ARG A 467 31.95 -24.71 14.62
N ARG A 468 31.35 -25.63 15.39
CA ARG A 468 31.70 -27.06 15.39
C ARG A 468 31.15 -27.81 14.17
N SER A 469 30.05 -27.37 13.57
CA SER A 469 29.47 -27.94 12.32
C SER A 469 30.35 -27.82 11.05
N ARG A 470 31.62 -27.43 11.17
CA ARG A 470 32.64 -27.39 10.10
C ARG A 470 33.40 -28.72 10.06
N PRO A 471 34.02 -29.13 8.93
CA PRO A 471 34.25 -30.55 8.55
C PRO A 471 35.20 -31.39 9.44
N LYS A 472 35.64 -30.92 10.61
CA LYS A 472 36.57 -31.65 11.51
C LYS A 472 35.96 -32.11 12.84
N GLU A 473 34.78 -31.63 13.25
CA GLU A 473 34.10 -32.05 14.49
C GLU A 473 32.60 -32.24 14.25
N THR A 474 32.17 -33.42 13.82
CA THR A 474 30.76 -33.68 13.52
C THR A 474 29.91 -33.78 14.78
N LEU A 475 28.81 -33.01 14.83
CA LEU A 475 27.79 -33.11 15.89
C LEU A 475 27.17 -34.52 15.90
N SER A 476 26.81 -35.01 17.08
CA SER A 476 26.08 -36.28 17.22
C SER A 476 24.68 -36.22 16.60
N ARG A 477 24.09 -37.38 16.31
CA ARG A 477 22.71 -37.47 15.78
C ARG A 477 21.68 -36.79 16.70
N GLN A 478 21.85 -36.94 18.01
CA GLN A 478 20.98 -36.31 19.01
C GLN A 478 21.13 -34.77 19.01
N GLU A 479 22.36 -34.26 18.93
CA GLU A 479 22.64 -32.82 18.85
C GLU A 479 22.09 -32.21 17.55
N ASN A 480 22.28 -32.87 16.39
CA ASN A 480 21.74 -32.39 15.12
C ASN A 480 20.21 -32.28 15.12
N ARG A 481 19.53 -33.24 15.77
CA ARG A 481 18.07 -33.19 15.92
C ARG A 481 17.63 -31.97 16.75
N ILE A 482 18.25 -31.77 17.92
CA ILE A 482 17.91 -30.62 18.78
C ILE A 482 18.25 -29.31 18.06
N LEU A 483 19.39 -29.24 17.37
CA LEU A 483 19.77 -28.07 16.58
C LEU A 483 18.75 -27.75 15.49
N GLY A 484 18.20 -28.74 14.78
CA GLY A 484 17.17 -28.53 13.77
C GLY A 484 15.88 -27.95 14.37
N GLU A 485 15.39 -28.52 15.47
CA GLU A 485 14.19 -28.06 16.18
C GLU A 485 14.37 -26.63 16.73
N VAL A 486 15.52 -26.36 17.36
CA VAL A 486 15.88 -25.05 17.90
C VAL A 486 16.08 -24.01 16.79
N SER A 487 16.73 -24.37 15.69
CA SER A 487 16.94 -23.44 14.56
C SER A 487 15.62 -22.98 13.97
N GLU A 488 14.64 -23.88 13.82
CA GLU A 488 13.29 -23.52 13.37
C GLU A 488 12.62 -22.50 14.31
N GLN A 489 12.70 -22.72 15.63
CA GLN A 489 12.18 -21.77 16.62
C GLN A 489 12.91 -20.43 16.59
N ILE A 490 14.23 -20.44 16.38
CA ILE A 490 15.04 -19.22 16.25
C ILE A 490 14.63 -18.45 14.99
N GLU A 491 14.42 -19.12 13.86
CA GLU A 491 13.92 -18.46 12.65
C GLU A 491 12.55 -17.84 12.87
N GLN A 492 11.67 -18.51 13.63
CA GLN A 492 10.37 -17.97 14.00
C GLN A 492 10.51 -16.68 14.82
N ILE A 493 11.34 -16.65 15.86
CA ILE A 493 11.50 -15.42 16.67
C ILE A 493 12.15 -14.28 15.87
N ILE A 494 13.15 -14.59 15.03
CA ILE A 494 13.77 -13.59 14.14
C ILE A 494 12.72 -13.02 13.16
N SER A 495 11.84 -13.85 12.63
CA SER A 495 10.74 -13.39 11.76
C SER A 495 9.83 -12.42 12.50
N VAL A 496 9.49 -12.70 13.77
CA VAL A 496 8.67 -11.81 14.60
C VAL A 496 9.37 -10.47 14.83
N VAL A 497 10.70 -10.47 15.08
CA VAL A 497 11.47 -9.23 15.26
C VAL A 497 11.44 -8.38 13.99
N PHE A 498 11.79 -8.94 12.83
CA PHE A 498 11.84 -8.20 11.57
C PHE A 498 10.45 -7.77 11.08
N GLU A 499 9.42 -8.60 11.26
CA GLU A 499 8.04 -8.27 10.90
C GLU A 499 7.43 -7.18 11.79
N ASN A 500 8.05 -6.87 12.94
CA ASN A 500 7.54 -5.88 13.90
C ASN A 500 8.59 -4.83 14.31
N TYR A 501 9.62 -4.57 13.49
CA TYR A 501 10.80 -3.77 13.88
C TYR A 501 10.52 -2.36 14.46
N LYS A 502 9.39 -1.71 14.08
CA LYS A 502 8.95 -0.41 14.65
C LYS A 502 8.13 -0.51 15.92
N SER A 503 7.64 -1.70 16.24
CA SER A 503 6.77 -1.98 17.39
C SER A 503 7.49 -2.78 18.49
N LEU A 504 8.81 -2.95 18.37
CA LEU A 504 9.65 -3.60 19.38
C LEU A 504 9.78 -2.68 20.60
N ASP A 505 9.57 -3.26 21.77
CA ASP A 505 9.65 -2.53 23.04
C ASP A 505 10.30 -3.40 24.10
N GLU A 506 11.49 -2.97 24.55
CA GLU A 506 12.26 -3.65 25.58
C GLU A 506 11.58 -3.60 26.96
N SER A 507 10.65 -2.68 27.19
CA SER A 507 9.90 -2.59 28.45
C SER A 507 8.66 -3.48 28.49
N SER A 508 8.18 -3.95 27.32
CA SER A 508 7.04 -4.85 27.22
C SER A 508 7.42 -6.27 27.65
N PRO A 509 6.59 -6.98 28.44
CA PRO A 509 6.86 -8.37 28.79
C PRO A 509 6.98 -9.24 27.53
N SER A 510 6.11 -9.05 26.53
CA SER A 510 6.13 -9.77 25.25
C SER A 510 7.20 -9.30 24.26
N GLY A 511 7.90 -8.19 24.53
CA GLY A 511 8.88 -7.59 23.62
C GLY A 511 8.29 -6.82 22.43
N VAL A 512 6.96 -6.84 22.25
CA VAL A 512 6.25 -6.13 21.17
C VAL A 512 5.07 -5.36 21.74
N THR A 513 4.86 -4.12 21.29
CA THR A 513 3.67 -3.33 21.60
C THR A 513 2.59 -3.50 20.55
N ASP A 514 1.36 -3.81 20.98
CA ASP A 514 0.20 -3.92 20.08
C ASP A 514 -0.44 -2.56 19.73
N VAL A 515 -0.22 -1.53 20.55
CA VAL A 515 -0.78 -0.19 20.34
C VAL A 515 -0.04 0.52 19.20
N LEU A 516 -0.80 1.08 18.26
CA LEU A 516 -0.32 1.97 17.21
C LEU A 516 0.23 3.25 17.86
N LYS A 517 1.56 3.30 18.05
CA LYS A 517 2.26 4.52 18.42
C LYS A 517 2.99 5.09 17.20
N PRO A 518 3.11 6.42 17.10
CA PRO A 518 4.05 7.04 16.16
C PRO A 518 5.42 6.40 16.36
N ALA A 519 6.03 5.89 15.28
CA ALA A 519 7.32 5.23 15.40
C ALA A 519 8.35 6.22 15.95
N SER A 520 9.03 5.85 17.03
CA SER A 520 10.18 6.59 17.50
C SER A 520 11.28 6.40 16.46
N GLY A 521 11.84 7.48 15.91
CA GLY A 521 12.87 7.46 14.85
C GLY A 521 14.18 6.73 15.21
N SER A 522 14.20 5.96 16.29
CA SER A 522 15.30 5.16 16.80
C SER A 522 15.05 3.67 16.57
N ALA A 523 16.06 2.95 16.09
CA ALA A 523 16.00 1.50 15.98
C ALA A 523 16.01 0.84 17.38
N ALA A 524 15.13 -0.14 17.60
CA ALA A 524 15.10 -0.90 18.83
C ALA A 524 16.38 -1.77 18.98
N PRO A 525 16.94 -1.93 20.19
CA PRO A 525 18.14 -2.73 20.42
C PRO A 525 18.03 -4.18 19.90
N ALA A 526 16.86 -4.81 20.08
CA ALA A 526 16.58 -6.16 19.58
C ALA A 526 16.81 -6.35 18.07
N LEU A 527 16.68 -5.28 17.26
CA LEU A 527 16.90 -5.37 15.81
C LEU A 527 18.35 -5.72 15.47
N ALA A 528 19.31 -5.11 16.17
CA ALA A 528 20.73 -5.38 15.97
C ALA A 528 21.10 -6.82 16.40
N SER A 529 20.57 -7.28 17.54
CA SER A 529 20.77 -8.63 18.04
C SER A 529 20.15 -9.69 17.11
N ALA A 530 18.97 -9.44 16.55
CA ALA A 530 18.35 -10.33 15.56
C ALA A 530 19.15 -10.43 14.26
N LEU A 531 19.76 -9.34 13.77
CA LEU A 531 20.64 -9.38 12.60
C LEU A 531 21.90 -10.21 12.85
N LYS A 532 22.53 -10.09 14.03
CA LYS A 532 23.68 -10.92 14.40
C LYS A 532 23.33 -12.41 14.35
N LEU A 533 22.15 -12.77 14.87
CA LEU A 533 21.66 -14.14 14.89
C LEU A 533 21.27 -14.66 13.51
N TYR A 534 20.63 -13.80 12.70
CA TYR A 534 20.29 -14.11 11.31
C TYR A 534 21.53 -14.42 10.47
N ASN A 535 22.59 -13.64 10.65
CA ASN A 535 23.89 -13.80 9.99
C ASN A 535 24.65 -15.06 10.42
N LEU A 536 24.34 -15.60 11.60
CA LEU A 536 24.92 -16.85 12.08
C LEU A 536 24.25 -18.07 11.43
N LEU A 537 22.95 -18.00 11.19
CA LEU A 537 22.14 -19.08 10.63
C LEU A 537 22.11 -19.09 9.09
N ASN A 538 22.19 -17.92 8.45
CA ASN A 538 22.03 -17.76 7.02
C ASN A 538 23.28 -17.14 6.40
N ASP A 539 23.65 -17.61 5.20
CA ASP A 539 24.65 -16.94 4.39
C ASP A 539 24.06 -15.69 3.74
N ILE A 540 24.41 -14.51 4.25
CA ILE A 540 23.92 -13.19 3.78
C ILE A 540 24.33 -12.94 2.32
N LEU A 541 25.38 -13.59 1.82
CA LEU A 541 25.80 -13.44 0.43
C LEU A 541 24.89 -14.23 -0.52
N SER A 542 24.12 -15.19 0.00
CA SER A 542 23.16 -15.95 -0.79
C SER A 542 21.95 -15.08 -1.16
N PRO A 543 21.47 -15.13 -2.42
CA PRO A 543 20.31 -14.35 -2.85
C PRO A 543 19.03 -14.79 -2.11
N GLU A 544 18.94 -16.06 -1.72
CA GLU A 544 17.79 -16.61 -1.00
C GLU A 544 17.64 -15.98 0.40
N ALA A 545 18.75 -15.82 1.14
CA ALA A 545 18.74 -15.16 2.43
C ALA A 545 18.41 -13.66 2.30
N GLN A 546 19.00 -12.97 1.33
CA GLN A 546 18.70 -11.54 1.09
C GLN A 546 17.21 -11.33 0.78
N LEU A 547 16.63 -12.17 -0.08
CA LEU A 547 15.20 -12.11 -0.40
C LEU A 547 14.31 -12.44 0.80
N LYS A 548 14.70 -13.44 1.62
CA LYS A 548 13.98 -13.79 2.86
C LYS A 548 13.96 -12.62 3.84
N LEU A 549 15.10 -11.94 4.03
CA LEU A 549 15.21 -10.75 4.88
C LEU A 549 14.34 -9.60 4.36
N CYS A 550 14.45 -9.26 3.06
CA CYS A 550 13.61 -8.24 2.43
C CYS A 550 12.11 -8.55 2.58
N LYS A 551 11.72 -9.83 2.46
CA LYS A 551 10.32 -10.26 2.61
C LYS A 551 9.79 -9.98 4.02
N TYR A 552 10.59 -10.14 5.08
CA TYR A 552 10.14 -9.81 6.44
C TYR A 552 9.83 -8.33 6.59
N PHE A 553 10.69 -7.44 6.08
CA PHE A 553 10.42 -5.99 6.12
C PHE A 553 9.25 -5.58 5.23
N GLN A 554 9.04 -6.24 4.09
CA GLN A 554 7.83 -6.05 3.28
C GLN A 554 6.56 -6.45 4.06
N ILE A 555 6.60 -7.57 4.79
CA ILE A 555 5.48 -8.00 5.63
C ILE A 555 5.24 -6.99 6.75
N ALA A 556 6.31 -6.48 7.38
CA ALA A 556 6.23 -5.43 8.41
C ALA A 556 5.54 -4.16 7.89
N ALA A 557 5.99 -3.64 6.75
CA ALA A 557 5.40 -2.48 6.10
C ALA A 557 3.91 -2.73 5.77
N ARG A 558 3.56 -3.88 5.18
CA ARG A 558 2.15 -4.22 4.91
C ARG A 558 1.31 -4.29 6.19
N LYS A 559 1.82 -4.89 7.28
CA LYS A 559 1.11 -4.94 8.57
C LYS A 559 0.83 -3.54 9.11
N ARG A 560 1.83 -2.64 9.07
CA ARG A 560 1.65 -1.24 9.51
C ARG A 560 0.68 -0.47 8.63
N CYS A 561 0.82 -0.57 7.31
CA CYS A 561 -0.08 0.05 6.34
C CYS A 561 -1.54 -0.36 6.60
N LYS A 562 -1.80 -1.67 6.73
CA LYS A 562 -3.13 -2.19 7.01
C LYS A 562 -3.76 -1.62 8.29
N ARG A 563 -2.97 -1.42 9.36
CA ARG A 563 -3.48 -0.83 10.60
C ARG A 563 -3.92 0.63 10.41
N TYR A 564 -3.13 1.45 9.71
CA TYR A 564 -3.54 2.83 9.39
C TYR A 564 -4.74 2.89 8.43
N LEU A 565 -4.81 1.95 7.49
CA LEU A 565 -5.93 1.83 6.56
C LEU A 565 -7.23 1.39 7.26
N ALA A 566 -7.17 0.59 8.33
CA ALA A 566 -8.35 0.18 9.09
C ALA A 566 -9.09 1.38 9.70
N GLU A 567 -8.36 2.42 10.14
CA GLU A 567 -8.95 3.66 10.69
C GLU A 567 -9.79 4.46 9.67
N THR A 568 -9.62 4.19 8.37
CA THR A 568 -10.31 4.89 7.28
C THR A 568 -11.20 3.96 6.45
N GLU A 569 -11.37 2.71 6.88
CA GLU A 569 -12.11 1.68 6.13
C GLU A 569 -13.60 2.02 6.03
N ASP A 570 -14.18 2.58 7.08
CA ASP A 570 -15.59 3.02 7.16
C ASP A 570 -15.97 3.98 6.01
N TYR A 571 -15.02 4.77 5.51
CA TYR A 571 -15.21 5.74 4.43
C TYR A 571 -14.98 5.17 3.02
N VAL A 572 -14.70 3.87 2.89
CA VAL A 572 -14.45 3.23 1.59
C VAL A 572 -15.39 2.05 1.35
N SER A 573 -15.80 1.35 2.40
CA SER A 573 -16.68 0.17 2.32
C SER A 573 -18.17 0.47 2.25
N ASN A 574 -18.61 1.69 2.61
CA ASN A 574 -20.03 2.07 2.58
C ASN A 574 -20.51 2.34 1.15
N ASN A 575 -20.76 1.27 0.41
CA ASN A 575 -21.33 1.33 -0.94
C ASN A 575 -22.85 1.56 -0.99
N ASN A 576 -23.58 1.62 0.14
CA ASN A 576 -25.04 1.63 0.11
C ASN A 576 -25.68 2.52 1.18
N GLU A 577 -25.52 3.83 1.09
CA GLU A 577 -26.57 4.77 1.51
C GLU A 577 -26.34 6.14 0.85
N SER A 578 -26.55 6.16 -0.45
CA SER A 578 -26.84 7.40 -1.17
C SER A 578 -28.17 7.94 -0.63
N LEU A 579 -28.18 8.73 0.44
CA LEU A 579 -29.23 9.69 0.80
C LEU A 579 -28.75 10.49 2.03
N SER A 580 -28.31 11.72 1.78
CA SER A 580 -27.86 12.76 2.73
C SER A 580 -26.69 12.42 3.66
N ILE A 581 -25.46 12.42 3.12
CA ILE A 581 -24.28 12.65 3.96
C ILE A 581 -24.32 14.12 4.40
N ASP A 582 -24.39 14.36 5.71
CA ASP A 582 -24.23 15.68 6.32
C ASP A 582 -22.92 16.35 5.81
N PRO A 583 -22.93 17.60 5.32
CA PRO A 583 -21.72 18.34 4.92
C PRO A 583 -20.58 18.29 5.96
N GLN A 584 -20.91 18.18 7.25
CA GLN A 584 -19.95 18.03 8.34
C GLN A 584 -19.25 16.66 8.31
N ALA A 585 -19.99 15.58 8.03
CA ALA A 585 -19.46 14.23 7.93
C ALA A 585 -18.55 14.07 6.70
N LEU A 586 -18.91 14.70 5.57
CA LEU A 586 -18.05 14.74 4.37
C LEU A 586 -16.72 15.44 4.66
N SER A 587 -16.77 16.61 5.29
CA SER A 587 -15.56 17.37 5.68
C SER A 587 -14.64 16.55 6.59
N THR A 588 -15.22 15.83 7.55
CA THR A 588 -14.48 14.96 8.46
C THR A 588 -13.82 13.79 7.71
N ALA A 589 -14.50 13.19 6.73
CA ALA A 589 -13.95 12.10 5.93
C ALA A 589 -12.72 12.55 5.11
N TYR A 590 -12.80 13.73 4.48
CA TYR A 590 -11.66 14.34 3.76
C TYR A 590 -10.49 14.65 4.71
N GLN A 591 -10.76 15.20 5.90
CA GLN A 591 -9.72 15.43 6.92
C GLN A 591 -9.05 14.13 7.39
N LYS A 592 -9.82 13.06 7.60
CA LYS A 592 -9.28 11.74 7.97
C LYS A 592 -8.37 11.17 6.89
N MET A 593 -8.73 11.32 5.61
CA MET A 593 -7.90 10.88 4.50
C MET A 593 -6.62 11.73 4.37
N ARG A 594 -6.68 13.03 4.67
CA ARG A 594 -5.50 13.89 4.79
C ARG A 594 -4.56 13.40 5.91
N ILE A 595 -5.10 13.10 7.09
CA ILE A 595 -4.32 12.57 8.22
C ILE A 595 -3.65 11.24 7.85
N LEU A 596 -4.31 10.38 7.08
CA LEU A 596 -3.71 9.15 6.56
C LEU A 596 -2.46 9.43 5.71
N CYS A 597 -2.51 10.42 4.82
CA CYS A 597 -1.35 10.82 4.00
C CYS A 597 -0.17 11.26 4.89
N LEU A 598 -0.44 12.10 5.89
CA LEU A 598 0.56 12.57 6.86
C LEU A 598 1.16 11.43 7.69
N ASN A 599 0.33 10.50 8.15
CA ASN A 599 0.78 9.36 8.93
C ASN A 599 1.72 8.47 8.08
N LEU A 600 1.33 8.11 6.86
CA LEU A 600 2.19 7.32 5.96
C LEU A 600 3.48 8.06 5.57
N LYS A 601 3.42 9.38 5.37
CA LYS A 601 4.61 10.22 5.18
C LYS A 601 5.56 10.14 6.37
N SER A 602 5.04 10.27 7.58
CA SER A 602 5.82 10.17 8.81
C SER A 602 6.44 8.78 8.98
N GLU A 603 5.73 7.71 8.58
CA GLU A 603 6.24 6.35 8.60
C GLU A 603 7.46 6.17 7.69
N ILE A 604 7.41 6.70 6.46
CA ILE A 604 8.55 6.64 5.54
C ILE A 604 9.73 7.43 6.10
N PHE A 605 9.46 8.59 6.68
CA PHE A 605 10.50 9.40 7.31
C PHE A 605 11.19 8.64 8.45
N THR A 606 10.43 7.94 9.29
CA THR A 606 11.03 7.09 10.35
C THR A 606 11.84 5.92 9.78
N ASP A 607 11.46 5.38 8.61
CA ASP A 607 12.25 4.35 7.92
C ASP A 607 13.59 4.88 7.43
N ILE A 608 13.60 6.10 6.89
CA ILE A 608 14.83 6.79 6.50
C ILE A 608 15.73 7.01 7.73
N GLN A 609 15.16 7.44 8.86
CA GLN A 609 15.92 7.62 10.10
C GLN A 609 16.54 6.31 10.60
N ILE A 610 15.77 5.21 10.62
CA ILE A 610 16.27 3.88 11.01
C ILE A 610 17.37 3.41 10.04
N HIS A 611 17.22 3.65 8.75
CA HIS A 611 18.19 3.28 7.73
C HIS A 611 19.52 4.03 7.89
N HIS A 612 19.48 5.33 8.25
CA HIS A 612 20.67 6.15 8.52
C HIS A 612 21.47 5.74 9.77
N MET A 613 20.91 4.89 10.65
CA MET A 613 21.64 4.36 11.80
C MET A 613 22.64 3.25 11.42
N HIS A 614 22.72 2.85 10.15
CA HIS A 614 23.66 1.87 9.61
C HIS A 614 23.63 0.48 10.29
N ILE A 615 22.48 0.11 10.86
CA ILE A 615 22.28 -1.20 11.49
C ILE A 615 21.98 -2.28 10.43
N LEU A 616 21.31 -1.91 9.33
CA LEU A 616 20.85 -2.83 8.29
C LEU A 616 21.94 -3.04 7.21
N PRO A 617 21.98 -4.22 6.56
CA PRO A 617 22.89 -4.46 5.44
C PRO A 617 22.65 -3.52 4.25
N SER A 618 23.71 -3.20 3.49
CA SER A 618 23.66 -2.23 2.39
C SER A 618 22.76 -2.60 1.21
N PHE A 619 22.45 -3.89 1.01
CA PHE A 619 21.52 -4.31 -0.04
C PHE A 619 20.04 -4.03 0.32
N LEU A 620 19.75 -3.72 1.59
CA LEU A 620 18.40 -3.54 2.08
C LEU A 620 18.07 -2.05 2.18
N ASP A 621 17.35 -1.55 1.18
CA ASP A 621 16.82 -0.19 1.18
C ASP A 621 15.42 -0.17 1.81
N LEU A 622 15.38 0.12 3.10
CA LEU A 622 14.13 0.13 3.87
C LEU A 622 13.15 1.18 3.33
N SER A 623 13.66 2.36 2.95
CA SER A 623 12.88 3.48 2.42
C SER A 623 12.19 3.15 1.10
N ASN A 624 12.90 2.55 0.13
CA ASN A 624 12.28 2.14 -1.13
C ASN A 624 11.29 0.98 -0.93
N ILE A 625 11.58 0.03 -0.02
CA ILE A 625 10.66 -1.07 0.28
C ILE A 625 9.35 -0.53 0.88
N SER A 626 9.41 0.30 1.92
CA SER A 626 8.20 0.78 2.61
C SER A 626 7.42 1.78 1.77
N SER A 627 8.10 2.73 1.13
CA SER A 627 7.47 3.72 0.25
C SER A 627 6.75 3.08 -0.93
N SER A 628 7.31 2.02 -1.54
CA SER A 628 6.66 1.32 -2.65
C SER A 628 5.29 0.78 -2.25
N ILE A 629 5.21 0.13 -1.08
CA ILE A 629 3.99 -0.45 -0.53
C ILE A 629 3.01 0.65 -0.11
N TYR A 630 3.46 1.63 0.66
CA TYR A 630 2.60 2.71 1.15
C TYR A 630 2.06 3.56 0.01
N SER A 631 2.88 3.87 -1.01
CA SER A 631 2.46 4.67 -2.15
C SER A 631 1.41 3.95 -3.00
N THR A 632 1.56 2.65 -3.27
CA THR A 632 0.56 1.88 -4.03
C THR A 632 -0.77 1.72 -3.28
N GLU A 633 -0.70 1.45 -1.98
CA GLU A 633 -1.89 1.28 -1.14
C GLU A 633 -2.60 2.61 -0.91
N LEU A 634 -1.87 3.70 -0.69
CA LEU A 634 -2.42 5.06 -0.54
C LEU A 634 -3.10 5.52 -1.83
N SER A 635 -2.45 5.33 -3.00
CA SER A 635 -3.03 5.67 -4.30
C SER A 635 -4.35 4.93 -4.54
N THR A 636 -4.37 3.62 -4.29
CA THR A 636 -5.58 2.80 -4.39
C THR A 636 -6.66 3.27 -3.42
N ARG A 637 -6.28 3.57 -2.17
CA ARG A 637 -7.20 4.02 -1.12
C ARG A 637 -7.84 5.37 -1.46
N ILE A 638 -7.05 6.36 -1.86
CA ILE A 638 -7.55 7.69 -2.27
C ILE A 638 -8.44 7.55 -3.50
N ARG A 639 -8.05 6.74 -4.49
CA ARG A 639 -8.87 6.51 -5.68
C ARG A 639 -10.25 5.95 -5.33
N ASN A 640 -10.30 4.92 -4.49
CA ASN A 640 -11.57 4.34 -4.06
C ASN A 640 -12.40 5.34 -3.24
N PHE A 641 -11.75 6.11 -2.36
CA PHE A 641 -12.42 7.16 -1.59
C PHE A 641 -13.03 8.25 -2.48
N LEU A 642 -12.29 8.75 -3.47
CA LEU A 642 -12.78 9.76 -4.43
C LEU A 642 -13.87 9.22 -5.35
N LEU A 643 -13.94 7.90 -5.58
CA LEU A 643 -15.05 7.26 -6.29
C LEU A 643 -16.31 7.18 -5.43
N SER A 644 -16.17 6.85 -4.14
CA SER A 644 -17.30 6.80 -3.19
C SER A 644 -17.81 8.19 -2.81
N TYR A 645 -16.92 9.17 -2.68
CA TYR A 645 -17.21 10.55 -2.29
C TYR A 645 -16.67 11.55 -3.32
N PRO A 646 -17.27 11.62 -4.53
CA PRO A 646 -16.75 12.45 -5.61
C PRO A 646 -16.82 13.94 -5.26
N PRO A 647 -15.69 14.66 -5.30
CA PRO A 647 -15.69 16.09 -5.01
C PRO A 647 -16.39 16.89 -6.12
N THR A 648 -17.33 17.74 -5.73
CA THR A 648 -18.16 18.54 -6.66
C THR A 648 -17.58 19.92 -6.95
N SER A 649 -16.69 20.42 -6.10
CA SER A 649 -16.05 21.74 -6.18
C SER A 649 -14.71 21.75 -5.43
N PRO A 650 -13.81 22.71 -5.70
CA PRO A 650 -12.53 22.87 -4.99
C PRO A 650 -12.74 23.44 -3.58
N SER A 651 -13.47 22.73 -2.73
CA SER A 651 -13.64 23.12 -1.32
C SER A 651 -12.32 23.02 -0.54
N LEU A 652 -12.21 23.76 0.57
CA LEU A 652 -10.99 23.81 1.40
C LEU A 652 -10.44 22.40 1.73
N HIS A 653 -11.27 21.49 2.24
CA HIS A 653 -10.85 20.14 2.63
C HIS A 653 -10.41 19.27 1.43
N VAL A 654 -11.03 19.46 0.26
CA VAL A 654 -10.63 18.78 -0.98
C VAL A 654 -9.28 19.31 -1.47
N MET A 655 -9.06 20.61 -1.32
CA MET A 655 -7.79 21.25 -1.65
C MET A 655 -6.67 20.80 -0.72
N GLU A 656 -6.93 20.70 0.58
CA GLU A 656 -5.94 20.23 1.56
C GLU A 656 -5.47 18.80 1.28
N ILE A 657 -6.38 17.87 0.94
CA ILE A 657 -5.98 16.50 0.56
C ILE A 657 -5.20 16.49 -0.76
N ALA A 658 -5.61 17.30 -1.76
CA ALA A 658 -4.92 17.37 -3.05
C ALA A 658 -3.47 17.88 -2.89
N ILE A 659 -3.29 18.92 -2.07
CA ILE A 659 -1.98 19.47 -1.72
C ILE A 659 -1.15 18.44 -0.96
N GLU A 660 -1.70 17.81 0.09
CA GLU A 660 -0.97 16.83 0.90
C GLU A 660 -0.57 15.60 0.09
N THR A 661 -1.44 15.12 -0.81
CA THR A 661 -1.14 14.00 -1.73
C THR A 661 -0.01 14.38 -2.68
N ALA A 662 -0.04 15.61 -3.19
CA ALA A 662 1.04 16.10 -4.04
C ALA A 662 2.33 16.34 -3.23
N ASP A 663 2.24 16.75 -1.96
CA ASP A 663 3.38 16.98 -1.08
C ASP A 663 4.05 15.66 -0.74
N TYR A 664 3.28 14.62 -0.46
CA TYR A 664 3.75 13.25 -0.33
C TYR A 664 4.58 12.82 -1.55
N GLN A 665 4.06 13.02 -2.77
CA GLN A 665 4.79 12.74 -4.01
C GLN A 665 6.07 13.60 -4.16
N ARG A 666 5.94 14.89 -3.80
CA ARG A 666 7.01 15.87 -3.52
C ARG A 666 8.18 15.24 -2.77
N ASP A 667 7.85 14.81 -1.58
CA ASP A 667 8.80 14.43 -0.55
C ASP A 667 9.52 13.12 -0.92
N LEU A 668 8.82 12.16 -1.54
CA LEU A 668 9.45 10.95 -2.07
C LEU A 668 10.59 11.28 -3.04
N LEU A 669 10.39 12.25 -3.94
CA LEU A 669 11.45 12.70 -4.85
C LEU A 669 12.59 13.39 -4.10
N THR A 670 12.28 14.22 -3.10
CA THR A 670 13.32 14.87 -2.28
C THR A 670 14.16 13.90 -1.46
N TRP A 671 13.57 12.76 -1.06
CA TRP A 671 14.24 11.68 -0.35
C TRP A 671 14.95 10.69 -1.28
N ASN A 672 15.01 10.97 -2.58
CA ASN A 672 15.64 10.12 -3.60
C ASN A 672 15.03 8.70 -3.67
N ILE A 673 13.72 8.60 -3.40
CA ILE A 673 12.94 7.37 -3.49
C ILE A 673 12.40 7.23 -4.91
N ASN A 674 12.50 6.03 -5.48
CA ASN A 674 12.07 5.79 -6.86
C ASN A 674 10.53 5.76 -6.97
N PRO A 675 9.93 6.46 -7.94
CA PRO A 675 8.50 6.37 -8.18
C PRO A 675 8.14 4.96 -8.66
N VAL A 676 7.07 4.41 -8.08
CA VAL A 676 6.61 3.05 -8.36
C VAL A 676 5.38 3.09 -9.24
N LYS A 677 5.28 2.15 -10.18
CA LYS A 677 4.11 2.00 -11.05
C LYS A 677 2.86 1.71 -10.21
N GLY A 678 1.82 2.54 -10.36
CA GLY A 678 0.60 2.46 -9.55
C GLY A 678 0.72 3.11 -8.17
N GLY A 679 1.83 3.80 -7.89
CA GLY A 679 1.99 4.65 -6.72
C GLY A 679 1.14 5.92 -6.78
N VAL A 680 1.37 6.82 -5.83
CA VAL A 680 0.69 8.12 -5.76
C VAL A 680 1.12 9.00 -6.93
N ASP A 681 0.17 9.30 -7.81
CA ASP A 681 0.24 10.39 -8.77
C ASP A 681 -0.90 11.35 -8.45
N ALA A 682 -0.58 12.45 -7.76
CA ALA A 682 -1.59 13.41 -7.33
C ALA A 682 -2.30 14.05 -8.53
N LYS A 683 -1.58 14.30 -9.63
CA LYS A 683 -2.17 14.89 -10.83
C LYS A 683 -3.17 13.92 -11.45
N GLU A 684 -2.80 12.66 -11.65
CA GLU A 684 -3.72 11.66 -12.22
C GLU A 684 -4.98 11.48 -11.35
N LEU A 685 -4.83 11.42 -10.03
CA LEU A 685 -5.95 11.21 -9.10
C LEU A 685 -6.98 12.34 -9.17
N PHE A 686 -6.54 13.60 -9.26
CA PHE A 686 -7.42 14.77 -9.20
C PHE A 686 -7.77 15.35 -10.58
N HIS A 687 -7.05 15.00 -11.66
CA HIS A 687 -7.20 15.63 -12.97
C HIS A 687 -8.62 15.58 -13.53
N SER A 688 -9.28 14.42 -13.46
CA SER A 688 -10.64 14.27 -13.99
C SER A 688 -11.66 15.14 -13.27
N TYR A 689 -11.45 15.40 -11.98
CA TYR A 689 -12.31 16.25 -11.16
C TYR A 689 -12.04 17.73 -11.44
N ILE A 690 -10.77 18.15 -11.44
CA ILE A 690 -10.38 19.53 -11.73
C ILE A 690 -10.87 19.97 -13.12
N SER A 691 -10.64 19.15 -14.15
CA SER A 691 -11.12 19.42 -15.51
C SER A 691 -12.65 19.53 -15.56
N ARG A 692 -13.36 18.71 -14.78
CA ARG A 692 -14.83 18.77 -14.67
C ARG A 692 -15.30 20.02 -13.92
N TRP A 693 -14.60 20.46 -12.88
CA TRP A 693 -14.93 21.68 -12.14
C TRP A 693 -14.75 22.92 -13.02
N ILE A 694 -13.64 23.02 -13.73
CA ILE A 694 -13.37 24.12 -14.67
C ILE A 694 -14.47 24.18 -15.74
N GLN A 695 -14.77 23.04 -16.38
CA GLN A 695 -15.82 22.97 -17.39
C GLN A 695 -17.22 23.24 -16.81
N GLY A 696 -17.51 22.78 -15.60
CA GLY A 696 -18.77 23.05 -14.90
C GLY A 696 -18.96 24.52 -14.56
N LYS A 697 -17.91 25.18 -14.03
CA LYS A 697 -17.91 26.62 -13.72
C LYS A 697 -18.03 27.46 -15.00
N ARG A 698 -17.33 27.07 -16.07
CA ARG A 698 -17.48 27.67 -17.41
C ARG A 698 -18.94 27.63 -17.88
N VAL A 699 -19.58 26.46 -17.83
CA VAL A 699 -21.00 26.32 -18.23
C VAL A 699 -21.92 27.17 -17.34
N PHE A 700 -21.69 27.20 -16.02
CA PHE A 700 -22.45 28.02 -15.08
C PHE A 700 -22.35 29.52 -15.37
N LEU A 701 -21.14 30.01 -15.69
CA LEU A 701 -20.90 31.40 -16.05
C LEU A 701 -21.54 31.74 -17.41
N LEU A 702 -21.40 30.87 -18.41
CA LEU A 702 -22.06 31.03 -19.72
C LEU A 702 -23.58 31.05 -19.60
N ASP A 703 -24.16 30.22 -18.73
CA ASP A 703 -25.60 30.22 -18.46
C ASP A 703 -26.06 31.51 -17.77
N SER A 704 -25.21 32.11 -16.93
CA SER A 704 -25.45 33.44 -16.34
C SER A 704 -25.44 34.56 -17.39
N CYS A 705 -24.81 34.36 -18.55
CA CYS A 705 -24.78 35.32 -19.65
C CYS A 705 -26.04 35.28 -20.53
N LYS A 706 -26.96 34.31 -20.38
CA LYS A 706 -28.15 34.20 -21.24
C LYS A 706 -29.15 35.35 -21.01
N LEU A 707 -29.80 35.79 -22.09
CA LEU A 707 -30.72 36.93 -22.12
C LEU A 707 -31.82 36.86 -21.05
N ASP A 708 -32.40 35.68 -20.82
CA ASP A 708 -33.52 35.47 -19.91
C ASP A 708 -33.19 35.79 -18.43
N LYS A 709 -31.90 35.79 -18.08
CA LYS A 709 -31.41 36.05 -16.71
C LYS A 709 -30.95 37.48 -16.50
N VAL A 710 -30.90 38.30 -17.55
CA VAL A 710 -30.48 39.70 -17.48
C VAL A 710 -31.64 40.55 -16.96
N LYS A 711 -31.53 41.06 -15.73
CA LYS A 711 -32.52 41.99 -15.17
C LYS A 711 -32.41 43.35 -15.89
N SER A 712 -33.34 43.64 -16.81
CA SER A 712 -33.36 44.83 -17.66
C SER A 712 -33.80 46.15 -16.99
N ASN A 713 -33.94 46.16 -15.65
CA ASN A 713 -34.57 47.26 -14.93
C ASN A 713 -33.55 48.12 -14.18
N GLN A 714 -32.77 48.94 -14.89
CA GLN A 714 -32.12 50.13 -14.32
C GLN A 714 -31.63 51.07 -15.45
N ARG A 715 -32.48 52.04 -15.81
CA ARG A 715 -32.26 52.99 -16.93
C ARG A 715 -31.39 54.21 -16.57
N GLN A 716 -30.61 54.15 -15.49
CA GLN A 716 -29.90 55.32 -14.93
C GLN A 716 -28.40 55.11 -14.68
N GLN A 717 -27.82 53.97 -15.08
CA GLN A 717 -26.37 53.75 -14.97
C GLN A 717 -25.68 53.89 -16.34
N PRO A 718 -24.46 54.48 -16.40
CA PRO A 718 -23.72 54.71 -17.65
C PRO A 718 -23.22 53.42 -18.32
N ALA A 719 -23.14 52.31 -17.56
CA ALA A 719 -22.83 50.95 -18.04
C ALA A 719 -23.83 49.95 -17.44
N THR A 720 -23.97 48.78 -18.07
CA THR A 720 -24.88 47.74 -17.58
C THR A 720 -24.35 47.08 -16.30
N PRO A 721 -25.16 46.95 -15.23
CA PRO A 721 -24.75 46.24 -14.02
C PRO A 721 -24.49 44.74 -14.28
N PHE A 722 -25.07 44.20 -15.35
CA PHE A 722 -24.84 42.83 -15.82
C PHE A 722 -23.36 42.51 -16.05
N VAL A 723 -22.61 43.40 -16.70
CA VAL A 723 -21.19 43.16 -17.01
C VAL A 723 -20.38 43.10 -15.72
N GLU A 724 -20.61 44.02 -14.79
CA GLU A 724 -19.95 44.03 -13.48
C GLU A 724 -20.24 42.74 -12.70
N ASP A 725 -21.50 42.29 -12.67
CA ASP A 725 -21.90 41.06 -11.99
C ASP A 725 -21.18 39.82 -12.55
N ILE A 726 -21.00 39.72 -13.87
CA ILE A 726 -20.27 38.59 -14.49
C ILE A 726 -18.77 38.67 -14.19
N TYR A 727 -18.15 39.86 -14.24
CA TYR A 727 -16.73 40.00 -13.93
C TYR A 727 -16.41 39.78 -12.45
N ASN A 728 -17.31 40.17 -11.54
CA ASN A 728 -17.19 39.84 -10.12
C ASN A 728 -17.25 38.32 -9.90
N LYS A 729 -18.20 37.63 -10.54
CA LYS A 729 -18.28 36.16 -10.51
C LYS A 729 -17.06 35.49 -11.14
N LEU A 730 -16.50 36.05 -12.22
CA LEU A 730 -15.26 35.55 -12.82
C LEU A 730 -14.11 35.65 -11.83
N LYS A 731 -13.96 36.80 -11.15
CA LYS A 731 -12.93 37.00 -10.13
C LYS A 731 -13.07 36.01 -8.97
N GLU A 732 -14.26 35.91 -8.38
CA GLU A 732 -14.55 34.92 -7.32
C GLU A 732 -14.25 33.48 -7.79
N SER A 733 -14.54 33.18 -9.05
CA SER A 733 -14.23 31.88 -9.64
C SER A 733 -12.71 31.64 -9.72
N LEU A 734 -11.93 32.64 -10.13
CA LEU A 734 -10.47 32.54 -10.26
C LEU A 734 -9.80 32.36 -8.89
N ASP A 735 -10.27 33.09 -7.87
CA ASP A 735 -9.81 32.96 -6.48
C ASP A 735 -9.94 31.49 -5.97
N GLU A 736 -11.02 30.78 -6.33
CA GLU A 736 -11.22 29.36 -5.96
C GLU A 736 -10.17 28.40 -6.56
N TYR A 737 -9.55 28.76 -7.69
CA TYR A 737 -8.56 27.92 -8.39
C TYR A 737 -7.10 28.31 -8.10
N GLU A 738 -6.84 29.40 -7.40
CA GLU A 738 -5.48 29.90 -7.13
C GLU A 738 -4.57 28.81 -6.55
N VAL A 739 -5.06 28.06 -5.55
CA VAL A 739 -4.31 26.99 -4.90
C VAL A 739 -4.03 25.81 -5.84
N ILE A 740 -4.97 25.48 -6.75
CA ILE A 740 -4.79 24.43 -7.76
C ILE A 740 -3.69 24.83 -8.74
N ILE A 741 -3.72 26.08 -9.21
CA ILE A 741 -2.82 26.56 -10.25
C ILE A 741 -1.41 26.77 -9.72
N ASN A 742 -1.27 27.28 -8.49
CA ASN A 742 0.02 27.36 -7.81
C ASN A 742 0.69 25.98 -7.69
N ARG A 743 -0.11 24.90 -7.64
CA ARG A 743 0.40 23.52 -7.60
C ARG A 743 0.61 22.91 -8.98
N TRP A 744 -0.32 23.14 -9.89
CA TRP A 744 -0.33 22.62 -11.25
C TRP A 744 -0.63 23.76 -12.25
N PRO A 745 0.41 24.52 -12.64
CA PRO A 745 0.24 25.70 -13.50
C PRO A 745 -0.42 25.40 -14.84
N GLU A 746 -0.33 24.16 -15.34
CA GLU A 746 -0.94 23.72 -16.61
C GLU A 746 -2.47 23.94 -16.68
N TYR A 747 -3.18 24.01 -15.55
CA TYR A 747 -4.61 24.30 -15.52
C TYR A 747 -4.94 25.79 -15.76
N ALA A 748 -3.95 26.68 -15.74
CA ALA A 748 -4.14 28.10 -16.08
C ALA A 748 -4.68 28.28 -17.50
N PHE A 749 -4.22 27.46 -18.46
CA PHE A 749 -4.66 27.56 -19.86
C PHE A 749 -6.15 27.18 -20.06
N PRO A 750 -6.64 26.01 -19.58
CA PRO A 750 -8.08 25.71 -19.61
C PRO A 750 -8.96 26.78 -18.95
N LEU A 751 -8.46 27.43 -17.88
CA LEU A 751 -9.16 28.55 -17.24
C LEU A 751 -9.15 29.81 -18.10
N GLU A 752 -8.03 30.14 -18.75
CA GLU A 752 -7.95 31.23 -19.72
C GLU A 752 -8.98 31.05 -20.85
N CYS A 753 -9.08 29.86 -21.43
CA CYS A 753 -10.08 29.53 -22.45
C CYS A 753 -11.50 29.73 -21.93
N ALA A 754 -11.78 29.28 -20.69
CA ALA A 754 -13.08 29.45 -20.07
C ALA A 754 -13.45 30.94 -19.87
N VAL A 755 -12.48 31.76 -19.44
CA VAL A 755 -12.64 33.21 -19.28
C VAL A 755 -12.91 33.86 -20.64
N ALA A 756 -12.12 33.55 -21.67
CA ALA A 756 -12.29 34.09 -23.01
C ALA A 756 -13.67 33.76 -23.61
N ASP A 757 -14.16 32.54 -23.41
CA ASP A 757 -15.50 32.12 -23.82
C ASP A 757 -16.62 32.91 -23.10
N VAL A 758 -16.46 33.13 -21.79
CA VAL A 758 -17.42 33.92 -20.99
C VAL A 758 -17.42 35.37 -21.46
N GLU A 759 -16.26 35.99 -21.68
CA GLU A 759 -16.16 37.35 -22.19
C GLU A 759 -16.80 37.48 -23.58
N LYS A 760 -16.57 36.51 -24.47
CA LYS A 760 -17.21 36.46 -25.78
C LYS A 760 -18.73 36.41 -25.66
N ALA A 761 -19.25 35.54 -24.79
CA ALA A 761 -20.68 35.45 -24.51
C ALA A 761 -21.26 36.75 -23.92
N VAL A 762 -20.53 37.45 -23.05
CA VAL A 762 -20.94 38.77 -22.53
C VAL A 762 -21.08 39.77 -23.67
N VAL A 763 -20.11 39.83 -24.58
CA VAL A 763 -20.17 40.72 -25.76
C VAL A 763 -21.36 40.38 -26.65
N ASP A 764 -21.57 39.10 -26.94
CA ASP A 764 -22.69 38.66 -27.79
C ASP A 764 -24.04 38.95 -27.13
N THR A 765 -24.17 38.77 -25.81
CA THR A 765 -25.36 39.16 -25.05
C THR A 765 -25.60 40.67 -25.07
N LEU A 766 -24.55 41.49 -24.91
CA LEU A 766 -24.68 42.94 -25.05
C LEU A 766 -25.15 43.34 -26.45
N GLU A 767 -24.61 42.72 -27.50
CA GLU A 767 -25.05 42.98 -28.87
C GLU A 767 -26.51 42.58 -29.11
N ASN A 768 -26.97 41.49 -28.50
CA ASN A 768 -28.35 41.04 -28.59
C ASN A 768 -29.31 41.92 -27.79
N LEU A 769 -28.93 42.34 -26.56
CA LEU A 769 -29.73 43.24 -25.72
C LEU A 769 -29.98 44.60 -26.36
N TYR A 770 -28.99 45.09 -27.12
CA TYR A 770 -29.03 46.40 -27.78
C TYR A 770 -29.09 46.29 -29.30
N ALA A 771 -29.56 45.15 -29.84
CA ALA A 771 -29.58 44.86 -31.27
C ALA A 771 -30.35 45.93 -32.07
N ASP A 772 -31.48 46.40 -31.55
CA ASP A 772 -32.33 47.42 -32.19
C ASP A 772 -31.58 48.74 -32.45
N VAL A 773 -30.65 49.09 -31.56
CA VAL A 773 -29.89 50.35 -31.63
C VAL A 773 -28.54 50.17 -32.34
N LEU A 774 -27.95 48.96 -32.30
CA LEU A 774 -26.68 48.64 -32.95
C LEU A 774 -26.83 48.24 -34.42
N TYR A 775 -27.96 47.61 -34.82
CA TYR A 775 -28.19 47.15 -36.19
C TYR A 775 -28.13 48.28 -37.24
N PRO A 776 -28.74 49.46 -37.03
CA PRO A 776 -28.68 50.58 -37.98
C PRO A 776 -27.26 51.11 -38.23
N LEU A 777 -26.32 50.84 -37.31
CA LEU A 777 -24.92 51.26 -37.42
C LEU A 777 -24.08 50.25 -38.22
N LYS A 778 -24.48 48.97 -38.25
CA LYS A 778 -23.83 47.91 -39.06
C LYS A 778 -24.13 48.03 -40.55
N GLU A 779 -25.27 48.59 -40.95
CA GLU A 779 -25.65 48.72 -42.37
C GLU A 779 -24.73 49.68 -43.16
N ASN A 780 -24.10 50.65 -42.49
CA ASN A 780 -23.24 51.63 -43.14
C ASN A 780 -21.82 51.09 -43.48
N SER A 781 -21.39 49.97 -42.89
CA SER A 781 -20.05 49.40 -43.13
C SER A 781 -19.93 48.52 -44.39
N MET A 782 -21.02 48.25 -45.10
CA MET A 782 -21.00 47.48 -46.34
C MET A 782 -21.13 48.41 -47.56
N PRO A 783 -20.24 48.32 -48.57
CA PRO A 783 -20.40 49.09 -49.79
C PRO A 783 -21.69 48.65 -50.48
N VAL A 784 -22.57 49.63 -50.72
CA VAL A 784 -23.88 49.47 -51.36
C VAL A 784 -23.76 48.63 -52.64
N LYS A 785 -24.14 47.36 -52.54
CA LYS A 785 -24.63 46.52 -53.66
C LYS A 785 -25.81 45.71 -53.14
N LEU A 786 -27.02 46.25 -53.27
CA LEU A 786 -28.29 45.51 -53.40
C LEU A 786 -29.43 46.51 -53.69
N GLY A 787 -29.58 46.83 -54.97
CA GLY A 787 -30.44 47.90 -55.50
C GLY A 787 -31.94 47.62 -55.56
N LEU A 788 -32.52 46.76 -54.72
CA LEU A 788 -33.97 46.44 -54.83
C LEU A 788 -34.84 46.64 -53.58
N LYS A 789 -34.29 46.73 -52.36
CA LYS A 789 -35.09 46.98 -51.13
C LYS A 789 -35.25 48.47 -50.77
N TYR A 790 -34.47 49.36 -51.40
CA TYR A 790 -34.51 50.80 -51.12
C TYR A 790 -35.72 51.54 -51.68
N VAL A 791 -36.46 50.94 -52.62
CA VAL A 791 -37.55 51.63 -53.32
C VAL A 791 -38.79 51.80 -52.42
N HIS A 792 -38.98 50.98 -51.38
CA HIS A 792 -40.15 51.09 -50.50
C HIS A 792 -40.03 52.13 -49.37
N LYS A 793 -38.82 52.61 -49.03
CA LYS A 793 -38.62 53.64 -47.98
C LYS A 793 -38.69 55.08 -48.51
N PHE A 794 -38.54 55.31 -49.81
CA PHE A 794 -38.68 56.66 -50.39
C PHE A 794 -40.15 57.11 -50.58
N ALA A 795 -41.12 56.21 -50.44
CA ALA A 795 -42.51 56.50 -50.74
C ALA A 795 -43.34 57.08 -49.57
N LYS A 796 -42.85 57.06 -48.31
CA LYS A 796 -43.58 57.65 -47.17
C LYS A 796 -42.65 58.19 -46.07
N GLY A 797 -42.66 59.50 -45.86
CA GLY A 797 -42.22 60.18 -44.63
C GLY A 797 -40.89 60.95 -44.75
N GLY A 798 -40.90 62.24 -44.43
CA GLY A 798 -39.72 63.14 -44.50
C GLY A 798 -38.53 62.64 -43.67
N ALA A 799 -37.32 62.92 -44.14
CA ALA A 799 -36.08 62.48 -43.51
C ALA A 799 -35.94 63.07 -42.09
N SER A 800 -36.07 62.23 -41.07
CA SER A 800 -35.85 62.59 -39.66
C SER A 800 -34.35 62.58 -39.32
N SER A 801 -33.91 63.52 -38.48
CA SER A 801 -32.53 63.57 -37.98
C SER A 801 -32.27 62.42 -37.01
N TYR A 802 -31.17 61.67 -37.22
CA TYR A 802 -30.69 60.66 -36.29
C TYR A 802 -30.34 61.30 -34.95
N THR A 803 -30.83 60.72 -33.85
CA THR A 803 -30.46 61.12 -32.49
C THR A 803 -29.82 59.91 -31.82
N VAL A 804 -28.69 60.12 -31.15
CA VAL A 804 -27.96 59.05 -30.45
C VAL A 804 -28.81 58.59 -29.24
N PRO A 805 -29.30 57.35 -29.21
CA PRO A 805 -30.11 56.87 -28.09
C PRO A 805 -29.27 56.64 -26.84
N ASN A 806 -29.85 56.83 -25.65
CA ASN A 806 -29.15 56.59 -24.37
C ASN A 806 -28.72 55.12 -24.25
N GLU A 807 -29.52 54.20 -24.79
CA GLU A 807 -29.26 52.76 -24.82
C GLU A 807 -27.97 52.42 -25.61
N LEU A 808 -27.64 53.21 -26.64
CA LEU A 808 -26.38 53.06 -27.37
C LEU A 808 -25.18 53.43 -26.50
N GLY A 809 -25.32 54.49 -25.71
CA GLY A 809 -24.33 54.91 -24.71
C GLY A 809 -24.03 53.78 -23.74
N ILE A 810 -25.08 53.21 -23.15
CA ILE A 810 -24.96 52.09 -22.21
C ILE A 810 -24.21 50.92 -22.83
N ALA A 811 -24.51 50.55 -24.08
CA ALA A 811 -23.84 49.45 -24.78
C ALA A 811 -22.35 49.73 -25.03
N LEU A 812 -22.01 50.89 -25.61
CA LEU A 812 -20.63 51.21 -25.97
C LEU A 812 -19.76 51.54 -24.75
N ASN A 813 -20.31 52.22 -23.74
CA ASN A 813 -19.64 52.44 -22.46
C ASN A 813 -19.38 51.10 -21.74
N SER A 814 -20.33 50.15 -21.77
CA SER A 814 -20.12 48.80 -21.22
C SER A 814 -18.97 48.06 -21.92
N MET A 815 -18.95 48.05 -23.26
CA MET A 815 -17.85 47.43 -24.03
C MET A 815 -16.50 48.11 -23.73
N LYS A 816 -16.49 49.43 -23.60
CA LYS A 816 -15.28 50.20 -23.26
C LYS A 816 -14.80 49.89 -21.83
N ARG A 817 -15.72 49.78 -20.88
CA ARG A 817 -15.44 49.45 -19.47
C ARG A 817 -14.90 48.03 -19.31
N MET A 818 -15.42 47.05 -20.06
CA MET A 818 -14.82 45.71 -20.15
C MET A 818 -13.35 45.79 -20.56
N LEU A 819 -13.06 46.53 -21.64
CA LEU A 819 -11.70 46.63 -22.20
C LEU A 819 -10.70 47.33 -21.27
N ASN A 820 -11.11 48.44 -20.64
CA ASN A 820 -10.20 49.34 -19.97
C ASN A 820 -10.11 49.12 -18.45
N VAL A 821 -11.14 48.54 -17.82
CA VAL A 821 -11.27 48.49 -16.35
C VAL A 821 -11.36 47.06 -15.85
N LEU A 822 -12.28 46.26 -16.40
CA LEU A 822 -12.61 44.95 -15.83
C LEU A 822 -11.69 43.80 -16.29
N ARG A 823 -11.27 43.82 -17.56
CA ARG A 823 -10.37 42.81 -18.12
C ARG A 823 -8.92 42.90 -17.59
N PRO A 824 -8.26 44.08 -17.52
CA PRO A 824 -6.85 44.17 -17.12
C PRO A 824 -6.47 43.45 -15.82
N PRO A 825 -7.25 43.50 -14.72
CA PRO A 825 -6.90 42.75 -13.51
C PRO A 825 -6.94 41.23 -13.71
N ILE A 826 -7.94 40.70 -14.44
CA ILE A 826 -8.05 39.26 -14.74
C ILE A 826 -6.89 38.81 -15.64
N GLU A 827 -6.55 39.61 -16.66
CA GLU A 827 -5.44 39.31 -17.55
C GLU A 827 -4.09 39.31 -16.79
N ALA A 828 -3.89 40.25 -15.87
CA ALA A 828 -2.69 40.29 -15.03
C ALA A 828 -2.56 39.05 -14.13
N GLU A 829 -3.67 38.59 -13.54
CA GLU A 829 -3.73 37.40 -12.70
C GLU A 829 -3.40 36.13 -13.51
N LEU A 830 -4.08 35.89 -14.63
CA LEU A 830 -3.82 34.75 -15.52
C LEU A 830 -2.39 34.77 -16.09
N LYS A 831 -1.86 35.96 -16.38
CA LYS A 831 -0.47 36.14 -16.81
C LYS A 831 0.53 35.80 -15.72
N SER A 832 0.22 36.11 -14.46
CA SER A 832 1.07 35.73 -13.33
C SER A 832 1.19 34.21 -13.20
N TRP A 833 0.09 33.48 -13.41
CA TRP A 833 0.05 32.02 -13.34
C TRP A 833 0.77 31.33 -14.50
N SER A 834 0.69 31.89 -15.70
CA SER A 834 1.36 31.34 -16.88
C SER A 834 2.86 31.60 -16.91
N SER A 835 3.38 32.57 -16.14
CA SER A 835 4.82 32.83 -16.03
C SER A 835 5.64 31.64 -15.48
N CYS A 836 4.96 30.72 -14.79
CA CYS A 836 5.56 29.52 -14.18
C CYS A 836 5.70 28.33 -15.16
N ILE A 837 5.22 28.43 -16.41
CA ILE A 837 5.18 27.32 -17.37
C ILE A 837 6.27 27.49 -18.44
N ALA A 838 7.15 26.49 -18.58
CA ALA A 838 8.01 26.37 -19.76
C ALA A 838 7.14 25.95 -20.97
N CYS A 839 6.91 26.88 -21.90
CA CYS A 839 5.99 26.65 -23.02
C CYS A 839 6.52 25.55 -23.95
N ASN A 840 5.88 24.37 -23.91
CA ASN A 840 6.07 23.31 -24.90
C ASN A 840 5.14 23.55 -26.10
N GLY A 841 5.50 24.55 -26.92
CA GLY A 841 5.37 24.53 -28.38
C GLY A 841 4.00 24.49 -29.10
N ILE A 842 2.83 24.47 -28.45
CA ILE A 842 1.54 24.44 -29.18
C ILE A 842 0.60 25.56 -28.77
N ASP A 843 0.44 25.84 -27.48
CA ASP A 843 -0.51 26.85 -26.99
C ASP A 843 0.26 27.95 -26.24
N VAL A 844 0.17 29.19 -26.73
CA VAL A 844 0.84 30.35 -26.13
C VAL A 844 -0.09 31.01 -25.11
N PRO A 845 0.29 31.09 -23.82
CA PRO A 845 -0.52 31.76 -22.81
C PRO A 845 -0.82 33.21 -23.19
N GLY A 846 -2.07 33.63 -23.04
CA GLY A 846 -2.55 34.97 -23.38
C GLY A 846 -3.07 35.14 -24.80
N GLU A 847 -2.93 34.15 -25.70
CA GLU A 847 -3.40 34.27 -27.09
C GLU A 847 -4.92 34.41 -27.18
N HIS A 848 -5.68 33.58 -26.44
CA HIS A 848 -7.15 33.65 -26.42
C HIS A 848 -7.65 34.96 -25.84
N LEU A 849 -7.03 35.45 -24.76
CA LEU A 849 -7.38 36.77 -24.24
C LEU A 849 -7.02 37.89 -25.23
N SER A 850 -5.93 37.76 -25.97
CA SER A 850 -5.56 38.74 -26.99
C SER A 850 -6.59 38.75 -28.14
N GLU A 851 -7.11 37.59 -28.55
CA GLU A 851 -8.14 37.48 -29.58
C GLU A 851 -9.42 38.23 -29.19
N ILE A 852 -9.93 38.01 -27.98
CA ILE A 852 -11.11 38.72 -27.46
C ILE A 852 -10.84 40.23 -27.35
N THR A 853 -9.62 40.62 -26.97
CA THR A 853 -9.22 42.03 -26.92
C THR A 853 -9.29 42.69 -28.30
N VAL A 854 -8.77 42.01 -29.33
CA VAL A 854 -8.84 42.51 -30.72
C VAL A 854 -10.29 42.58 -31.19
N MET A 855 -11.10 41.55 -30.92
CA MET A 855 -12.52 41.53 -31.24
C MET A 855 -13.27 42.71 -30.61
N LEU A 856 -13.09 42.96 -29.31
CA LEU A 856 -13.78 44.03 -28.58
C LEU A 856 -13.39 45.41 -29.10
N ARG A 857 -12.08 45.65 -29.36
CA ARG A 857 -11.59 46.89 -29.97
C ARG A 857 -12.16 47.09 -31.38
N ALA A 858 -12.23 46.03 -32.18
CA ALA A 858 -12.79 46.07 -33.53
C ALA A 858 -14.29 46.41 -33.50
N LYS A 859 -15.08 45.74 -32.64
CA LYS A 859 -16.52 46.02 -32.46
C LYS A 859 -16.75 47.47 -32.02
N LEU A 860 -16.05 47.95 -30.98
CA LEU A 860 -16.17 49.33 -30.50
C LEU A 860 -15.83 50.36 -31.58
N ARG A 861 -14.76 50.13 -32.35
CA ARG A 861 -14.37 51.00 -33.47
C ARG A 861 -15.45 51.05 -34.55
N THR A 862 -15.96 49.89 -34.98
CA THR A 862 -17.00 49.80 -36.00
C THR A 862 -18.27 50.55 -35.58
N TYR A 863 -18.75 50.36 -34.34
CA TYR A 863 -19.93 51.06 -33.86
C TYR A 863 -19.71 52.57 -33.71
N SER A 864 -18.55 53.00 -33.20
CA SER A 864 -18.20 54.43 -33.07
C SER A 864 -18.12 55.11 -34.45
N GLN A 865 -17.60 54.41 -35.45
CA GLN A 865 -17.57 54.88 -36.83
C GLN A 865 -19.00 54.97 -37.41
N GLY A 866 -19.84 53.96 -37.20
CA GLY A 866 -21.24 53.99 -37.62
C GLY A 866 -22.01 55.19 -37.02
N VAL A 867 -21.78 55.50 -35.73
CA VAL A 867 -22.35 56.70 -35.09
C VAL A 867 -21.87 57.96 -35.79
N THR A 868 -20.55 58.07 -36.01
CA THR A 868 -19.96 59.21 -36.71
C THR A 868 -20.59 59.42 -38.08
N GLU A 869 -20.78 58.36 -38.86
CA GLU A 869 -21.38 58.43 -40.19
C GLU A 869 -22.84 58.88 -40.15
N LYS A 870 -23.63 58.40 -39.17
CA LYS A 870 -25.01 58.88 -38.98
C LYS A 870 -25.09 60.35 -38.56
N LEU A 871 -24.15 60.82 -37.74
CA LEU A 871 -24.07 62.26 -37.40
C LEU A 871 -23.69 63.12 -38.61
N VAL A 872 -22.81 62.63 -39.47
CA VAL A 872 -22.48 63.31 -40.74
C VAL A 872 -23.65 63.26 -41.73
N GLU A 873 -24.44 62.18 -41.76
CA GLU A 873 -25.68 62.14 -42.55
C GLU A 873 -26.65 63.25 -42.11
N ASN A 874 -26.77 63.54 -40.80
CA ASN A 874 -27.59 64.64 -40.30
C ASN A 874 -27.17 66.01 -40.85
N THR A 875 -25.87 66.27 -41.01
CA THR A 875 -25.38 67.53 -41.60
C THR A 875 -25.69 67.63 -43.09
N LYS A 876 -26.02 66.52 -43.77
CA LYS A 876 -26.35 66.47 -45.20
C LYS A 876 -27.85 66.54 -45.50
N LEU A 877 -28.71 66.46 -44.48
CA LEU A 877 -30.18 66.44 -44.62
C LEU A 877 -30.78 67.76 -45.11
N GLN A 878 -30.25 68.90 -44.64
CA GLN A 878 -30.73 70.23 -45.02
C GLN A 878 -29.71 70.94 -45.91
N ASN A 879 -30.18 71.73 -46.88
CA ASN A 879 -29.30 72.48 -47.76
C ASN A 879 -28.49 73.55 -47.00
N THR A 880 -29.06 74.10 -45.95
CA THR A 880 -28.47 75.11 -45.05
C THR A 880 -27.39 74.57 -44.14
N THR A 881 -27.32 73.26 -43.91
CA THR A 881 -26.30 72.59 -43.09
C THR A 881 -25.30 71.79 -43.92
N LYS A 882 -25.62 71.52 -45.19
CA LYS A 882 -24.78 70.76 -46.10
C LYS A 882 -23.56 71.57 -46.54
N LEU A 883 -22.40 71.19 -46.02
CA LEU A 883 -21.11 71.86 -46.27
C LEU A 883 -20.80 72.10 -47.76
N LYS A 884 -21.07 71.12 -48.63
CA LYS A 884 -20.91 71.27 -50.09
C LYS A 884 -21.76 72.39 -50.68
N LYS A 885 -22.99 72.59 -50.19
CA LYS A 885 -23.90 73.64 -50.66
C LYS A 885 -23.52 75.00 -50.09
N ILE A 886 -23.25 75.07 -48.78
CA ILE A 886 -22.75 76.28 -48.11
C ILE A 886 -21.51 76.84 -48.84
N LEU A 887 -20.60 75.97 -49.26
CA LEU A 887 -19.39 76.36 -50.01
C LEU A 887 -19.65 76.65 -51.51
N GLN A 888 -20.65 76.02 -52.13
CA GLN A 888 -21.03 76.26 -53.53
C GLN A 888 -21.74 77.59 -53.73
N ASP A 889 -22.53 78.01 -52.74
CA ASP A 889 -23.35 79.22 -52.80
C ASP A 889 -22.51 80.48 -52.50
N ALA A 890 -21.23 80.33 -52.14
CA ALA A 890 -20.28 81.42 -51.89
C ALA A 890 -19.85 82.11 -53.20
N LYS A 891 -20.24 83.37 -53.42
CA LYS A 891 -19.87 84.13 -54.64
C LYS A 891 -18.53 84.86 -54.46
N GLU A 892 -17.87 85.19 -55.58
CA GLU A 892 -16.52 85.81 -55.66
C GLU A 892 -16.35 87.21 -55.04
N GLY A 893 -17.33 87.74 -54.29
CA GLY A 893 -17.25 89.03 -53.60
C GLY A 893 -17.82 89.04 -52.19
N ASP A 894 -18.19 87.88 -51.63
CA ASP A 894 -18.84 87.81 -50.31
C ASP A 894 -17.85 88.12 -49.17
N VAL A 895 -18.19 89.10 -48.35
CA VAL A 895 -17.44 89.51 -47.14
C VAL A 895 -17.38 88.32 -46.17
N ASN A 896 -16.24 88.12 -45.48
CA ASN A 896 -16.04 87.04 -44.48
C ASN A 896 -17.20 86.88 -43.47
N SER A 897 -17.97 87.95 -43.21
CA SER A 897 -19.16 87.94 -42.35
C SER A 897 -20.36 87.20 -42.94
N ASP A 898 -20.58 87.24 -44.27
CA ASP A 898 -21.69 86.55 -44.93
C ASP A 898 -21.50 85.03 -44.89
N MET A 899 -20.27 84.56 -45.12
CA MET A 899 -19.92 83.14 -44.98
C MET A 899 -20.03 82.63 -43.55
N ARG A 900 -19.65 83.44 -42.56
CA ARG A 900 -19.83 83.10 -41.14
C ARG A 900 -21.31 82.95 -40.77
N ASN A 901 -22.17 83.84 -41.28
CA ASN A 901 -23.63 83.75 -41.09
C ASN A 901 -24.22 82.52 -41.79
N ARG A 902 -23.72 82.14 -42.96
CA ARG A 902 -24.17 80.92 -43.68
C ARG A 902 -23.68 79.61 -43.05
N MET A 903 -22.56 79.64 -42.33
CA MET A 903 -22.07 78.48 -41.56
C MET A 903 -22.77 78.32 -40.20
N GLN A 904 -23.46 79.36 -39.72
CA GLN A 904 -24.12 79.39 -38.41
C GLN A 904 -25.15 78.25 -38.20
N PRO A 905 -26.01 77.89 -39.16
CA PRO A 905 -26.94 76.76 -39.00
C PRO A 905 -26.23 75.41 -38.84
N LEU A 906 -25.09 75.22 -39.53
CA LEU A 906 -24.26 74.03 -39.36
C LEU A 906 -23.58 74.04 -37.99
N LYS A 907 -23.04 75.18 -37.56
CA LYS A 907 -22.45 75.33 -36.22
C LYS A 907 -23.44 74.97 -35.12
N GLU A 908 -24.64 75.53 -35.13
CA GLU A 908 -25.68 75.23 -34.13
C GLU A 908 -26.09 73.75 -34.12
N LEU A 909 -26.19 73.12 -35.29
CA LEU A 909 -26.46 71.69 -35.40
C LEU A 909 -25.32 70.84 -34.82
N LEU A 910 -24.06 71.20 -35.09
CA LEU A 910 -22.88 70.52 -34.54
C LEU A 910 -22.84 70.65 -33.02
N GLU A 911 -23.03 71.86 -32.47
CA GLU A 911 -23.07 72.09 -31.03
C GLU A 911 -24.18 71.25 -30.36
N LYS A 912 -25.37 71.18 -30.97
CA LYS A 912 -26.47 70.36 -30.47
C LYS A 912 -26.11 68.87 -30.44
N MET A 913 -25.51 68.35 -31.50
CA MET A 913 -25.11 66.94 -31.56
C MET A 913 -23.96 66.62 -30.59
N ILE A 914 -22.98 67.52 -30.44
CA ILE A 914 -21.89 67.36 -29.46
C ILE A 914 -22.46 67.33 -28.03
N ASN A 915 -23.38 68.23 -27.68
CA ASN A 915 -24.03 68.20 -26.37
C ASN A 915 -24.81 66.90 -26.13
N GLN A 916 -25.48 66.35 -27.16
CA GLN A 916 -26.16 65.06 -27.05
C GLN A 916 -25.19 63.91 -26.84
N LEU A 917 -24.04 63.90 -27.53
CA LEU A 917 -23.00 62.89 -27.34
C LEU A 917 -22.45 62.87 -25.92
N HIS A 918 -22.25 64.05 -25.32
CA HIS A 918 -21.73 64.18 -23.96
C HIS A 918 -22.67 63.62 -22.90
N VAL A 919 -23.98 63.64 -23.13
CA VAL A 919 -24.97 63.08 -22.20
C VAL A 919 -24.97 61.54 -22.25
N VAL A 920 -24.57 60.96 -23.39
CA VAL A 920 -24.73 59.52 -23.67
C VAL A 920 -23.43 58.74 -23.45
N PHE A 921 -22.27 59.31 -23.78
CA PHE A 921 -20.98 58.62 -23.75
C PHE A 921 -20.10 59.06 -22.57
N ASP A 922 -19.33 58.11 -22.04
CA ASP A 922 -18.27 58.40 -21.06
C ASP A 922 -17.19 59.31 -21.66
N GLU A 923 -16.51 60.11 -20.84
CA GLU A 923 -15.58 61.18 -21.26
C GLU A 923 -14.60 60.79 -22.38
N GLN A 924 -13.93 59.64 -22.25
CA GLN A 924 -12.96 59.17 -23.27
C GLN A 924 -13.62 58.73 -24.58
N LEU A 925 -14.79 58.09 -24.50
CA LEU A 925 -15.52 57.65 -25.69
C LEU A 925 -16.14 58.86 -26.39
N PHE A 926 -16.67 59.81 -25.64
CA PHE A 926 -17.13 61.11 -26.12
C PHE A 926 -16.03 61.83 -26.91
N VAL A 927 -14.84 61.99 -26.33
CA VAL A 927 -13.69 62.62 -27.00
C VAL A 927 -13.32 61.89 -28.28
N THR A 928 -13.29 60.55 -28.25
CA THR A 928 -12.96 59.72 -29.42
C THR A 928 -13.97 59.93 -30.56
N VAL A 929 -15.28 59.91 -30.26
CA VAL A 929 -16.35 60.10 -31.26
C VAL A 929 -16.39 61.53 -31.78
N CYS A 930 -16.14 62.54 -30.93
CA CYS A 930 -16.03 63.92 -31.37
C CYS A 930 -14.83 64.15 -32.29
N ARG A 931 -13.67 63.55 -31.99
CA ARG A 931 -12.48 63.62 -32.86
C ARG A 931 -12.71 62.90 -34.18
N SER A 932 -13.35 61.73 -34.19
CA SER A 932 -13.70 61.04 -35.45
C SER A 932 -14.73 61.83 -36.26
N PHE A 933 -15.67 62.50 -35.60
CA PHE A 933 -16.65 63.35 -36.26
C PHE A 933 -16.02 64.60 -36.88
N TRP A 934 -15.12 65.26 -36.15
CA TRP A 934 -14.33 66.38 -36.66
C TRP A 934 -13.46 65.96 -37.86
N ASP A 935 -12.76 64.82 -37.76
CA ASP A 935 -11.95 64.30 -38.86
C ASP A 935 -12.81 63.96 -40.08
N ARG A 936 -13.98 63.34 -39.90
CA ARG A 936 -14.85 63.00 -41.03
C ARG A 936 -15.42 64.23 -41.73
N MET A 937 -15.73 65.30 -41.00
CA MET A 937 -16.11 66.59 -41.57
C MET A 937 -14.93 67.24 -42.33
N GLY A 938 -13.71 67.10 -41.82
CA GLY A 938 -12.48 67.49 -42.52
C GLY A 938 -12.24 66.72 -43.82
N GLN A 939 -12.49 65.41 -43.82
CA GLN A 939 -12.42 64.58 -45.03
C GLN A 939 -13.44 65.00 -46.10
N ASP A 940 -14.67 65.35 -45.69
CA ASP A 940 -15.69 65.89 -46.61
C ASP A 940 -15.23 67.21 -47.25
N LEU A 941 -14.56 68.10 -46.49
CA LEU A 941 -13.94 69.33 -47.02
C LEU A 941 -12.78 69.03 -47.96
N LEU A 942 -11.89 68.14 -47.57
CA LEU A 942 -10.71 67.79 -48.32
C LEU A 942 -11.08 67.18 -49.69
N LYS A 943 -12.10 66.32 -49.72
CA LYS A 943 -12.65 65.79 -50.98
C LYS A 943 -13.18 66.91 -51.89
N LEU A 944 -13.86 67.93 -51.33
CA LEU A 944 -14.34 69.07 -52.11
C LEU A 944 -13.21 69.93 -52.67
N LEU A 945 -12.12 70.11 -51.92
CA LEU A 945 -10.92 70.83 -52.35
C LEU A 945 -10.19 70.08 -53.47
N GLN A 946 -10.08 68.75 -53.37
CA GLN A 946 -9.48 67.90 -54.39
C GLN A 946 -10.29 67.87 -55.69
N GLU A 947 -11.63 67.86 -55.61
CA GLU A 947 -12.54 67.88 -56.77
C GLU A 947 -12.53 69.21 -57.54
N ARG A 948 -12.06 70.32 -56.94
CA ARG A 948 -12.23 71.69 -57.48
C ARG A 948 -11.00 72.58 -57.30
N LYS A 949 -9.86 72.13 -57.83
CA LYS A 949 -8.54 72.77 -57.66
C LYS A 949 -8.43 74.22 -58.16
N GLU A 950 -9.36 74.71 -58.99
CA GLU A 950 -9.23 76.00 -59.72
C GLU A 950 -10.10 77.17 -59.18
N ASN A 951 -10.97 76.95 -58.17
CA ASN A 951 -11.91 77.98 -57.72
C ASN A 951 -11.37 78.83 -56.55
N MET A 952 -10.85 80.03 -56.81
CA MET A 952 -10.29 80.91 -55.77
C MET A 952 -11.27 81.31 -54.66
N SER A 953 -12.56 81.48 -54.97
CA SER A 953 -13.62 81.71 -53.97
C SER A 953 -13.82 80.50 -53.04
N LEU A 954 -13.65 79.28 -53.56
CA LEU A 954 -13.76 78.04 -52.79
C LEU A 954 -12.62 77.89 -51.78
N TYR A 955 -11.39 78.31 -52.12
CA TYR A 955 -10.25 78.29 -51.18
C TYR A 955 -10.48 79.23 -50.00
N LYS A 956 -10.94 80.45 -50.24
CA LYS A 956 -11.26 81.43 -49.19
C LYS A 956 -12.43 80.95 -48.30
N ALA A 957 -13.50 80.46 -48.93
CA ALA A 957 -14.65 79.88 -48.24
C ALA A 957 -14.27 78.66 -47.39
N SER A 958 -13.38 77.80 -47.89
CA SER A 958 -12.93 76.58 -47.18
C SER A 958 -11.99 76.90 -46.02
N ARG A 959 -11.10 77.92 -46.14
CA ARG A 959 -10.27 78.39 -45.00
C ARG A 959 -11.17 78.85 -43.84
N LEU A 960 -12.22 79.61 -44.13
CA LEU A 960 -13.19 80.04 -43.11
C LEU A 960 -13.98 78.84 -42.55
N ALA A 961 -14.41 77.90 -43.39
CA ALA A 961 -15.13 76.71 -42.93
C ALA A 961 -14.29 75.85 -41.97
N ILE A 962 -13.00 75.66 -42.25
CA ILE A 962 -12.08 74.97 -41.35
C ILE A 962 -12.00 75.69 -40.01
N SER A 963 -11.79 77.02 -40.02
CA SER A 963 -11.73 77.78 -38.75
C SER A 963 -13.01 77.64 -37.91
N VAL A 964 -14.19 77.62 -38.55
CA VAL A 964 -15.46 77.44 -37.83
C VAL A 964 -15.60 76.03 -37.28
N LEU A 965 -15.19 74.99 -38.02
CA LEU A 965 -15.21 73.61 -37.52
C LEU A 965 -14.24 73.43 -36.35
N ASP A 966 -13.01 73.90 -36.50
CA ASP A 966 -11.97 73.82 -35.48
C ASP A 966 -12.41 74.53 -34.20
N ASP A 967 -12.88 75.78 -34.32
CA ASP A 967 -13.43 76.54 -33.20
C ASP A 967 -14.62 75.81 -32.54
N THR A 968 -15.52 75.23 -33.34
CA THR A 968 -16.74 74.59 -32.80
C THR A 968 -16.43 73.31 -32.04
N PHE A 969 -15.63 72.40 -32.60
CA PHE A 969 -15.26 71.16 -31.93
C PHE A 969 -14.34 71.41 -30.74
N ALA A 970 -13.28 72.22 -30.90
CA ALA A 970 -12.34 72.50 -29.82
C ALA A 970 -13.00 73.25 -28.66
N SER A 971 -13.76 74.32 -28.93
CA SER A 971 -14.42 75.08 -27.85
C SER A 971 -15.48 74.26 -27.12
N LYS A 972 -16.25 73.41 -27.80
CA LYS A 972 -17.27 72.58 -27.17
C LYS A 972 -16.70 71.40 -26.40
N MET A 973 -15.69 70.71 -26.93
CA MET A 973 -14.99 69.68 -26.17
C MET A 973 -14.36 70.28 -24.91
N GLN A 974 -13.68 71.44 -25.04
CA GLN A 974 -13.10 72.16 -23.89
C GLN A 974 -14.16 72.61 -22.87
N GLN A 975 -15.31 73.08 -23.34
CA GLN A 975 -16.42 73.52 -22.47
C GLN A 975 -17.02 72.36 -21.67
N LEU A 976 -17.19 71.19 -22.28
CA LEU A 976 -17.91 70.07 -21.68
C LEU A 976 -17.02 69.17 -20.82
N VAL A 977 -15.77 68.93 -21.24
CA VAL A 977 -14.84 67.98 -20.59
C VAL A 977 -13.78 68.71 -19.75
N GLY A 978 -13.39 69.92 -20.12
CA GLY A 978 -12.53 70.78 -19.30
C GLY A 978 -11.12 70.22 -19.05
N LYS A 979 -10.80 69.88 -17.79
CA LYS A 979 -9.44 69.54 -17.34
C LYS A 979 -8.99 68.12 -17.66
N SER A 980 -9.88 67.22 -18.08
CA SER A 980 -9.53 65.83 -18.43
C SER A 980 -9.08 65.63 -19.88
N LEU A 981 -9.09 66.69 -20.70
CA LEU A 981 -8.57 66.68 -22.07
C LEU A 981 -7.04 66.76 -22.09
N GLN A 982 -6.40 65.96 -22.94
CA GLN A 982 -4.98 66.11 -23.26
C GLN A 982 -4.79 67.20 -24.33
N GLU A 983 -3.61 67.84 -24.38
CA GLU A 983 -3.30 68.83 -25.44
C GLU A 983 -3.51 68.24 -26.85
N GLN A 984 -3.19 66.96 -27.03
CA GLN A 984 -3.40 66.20 -28.27
C GLN A 984 -4.88 66.00 -28.65
N ASP A 985 -5.80 66.05 -27.68
CA ASP A 985 -7.24 65.87 -27.93
C ASP A 985 -7.88 67.11 -28.57
N LEU A 986 -7.24 68.28 -28.42
CA LEU A 986 -7.67 69.55 -29.01
C LEU A 986 -6.96 69.86 -30.33
N GLU A 987 -5.89 69.13 -30.67
CA GLU A 987 -5.20 69.31 -31.95
C GLU A 987 -6.12 68.93 -33.13
N PRO A 988 -6.11 69.72 -34.21
CA PRO A 988 -6.92 69.47 -35.40
C PRO A 988 -6.60 68.08 -35.99
N PRO A 989 -7.62 67.28 -36.35
CA PRO A 989 -7.42 65.97 -36.95
C PRO A 989 -6.65 65.99 -38.27
N ARG A 990 -6.12 64.82 -38.66
CA ARG A 990 -5.20 64.69 -39.80
C ARG A 990 -5.79 65.21 -41.11
N SER A 991 -7.08 64.96 -41.37
CA SER A 991 -7.75 65.46 -42.57
C SER A 991 -7.90 66.99 -42.60
N ILE A 992 -8.07 67.62 -41.43
CA ILE A 992 -8.13 69.06 -41.28
C ILE A 992 -6.73 69.65 -41.53
N LEU A 993 -5.69 69.09 -40.94
CA LEU A 993 -4.30 69.50 -41.18
C LEU A 993 -3.91 69.38 -42.66
N GLU A 994 -4.31 68.29 -43.31
CA GLU A 994 -4.06 68.10 -44.74
C GLU A 994 -4.83 69.13 -45.58
N ALA A 995 -6.09 69.41 -45.24
CA ALA A 995 -6.88 70.45 -45.90
C ALA A 995 -6.25 71.85 -45.68
N GLN A 996 -5.80 72.17 -44.47
CA GLN A 996 -5.07 73.41 -44.16
C GLN A 996 -3.78 73.50 -44.99
N SER A 997 -3.03 72.40 -45.16
CA SER A 997 -1.82 72.37 -45.99
C SER A 997 -2.10 72.64 -47.47
N MET A 998 -3.19 72.09 -48.03
CA MET A 998 -3.61 72.35 -49.40
C MET A 998 -4.04 73.81 -49.58
N LEU A 999 -4.65 74.40 -48.55
CA LEU A 999 -5.08 75.79 -48.56
C LEU A 999 -3.92 76.77 -48.32
N CYS A 1000 -2.81 76.36 -47.71
CA CYS A 1000 -1.61 77.20 -47.49
C CYS A 1000 -0.62 77.19 -48.66
N LYS A 1001 -0.74 76.25 -49.60
CA LYS A 1001 -0.04 76.32 -50.89
C LYS A 1001 -0.66 77.44 -51.71
N ASP A 1002 -0.13 78.65 -51.59
CA ASP A 1002 -0.47 79.73 -52.51
C ASP A 1002 -0.21 79.26 -53.96
N PRO A 1003 -1.07 79.60 -54.93
CA PRO A 1003 -0.71 79.43 -56.33
C PRO A 1003 0.55 80.26 -56.55
N VAL A 1004 1.65 79.59 -56.88
CA VAL A 1004 2.92 80.21 -57.21
C VAL A 1004 2.65 81.30 -58.24
N ASN A 1005 2.74 82.56 -57.80
CA ASN A 1005 2.92 83.66 -58.72
C ASN A 1005 4.20 83.34 -59.49
N HIS A 1006 4.08 83.03 -60.77
CA HIS A 1006 5.22 82.92 -61.67
C HIS A 1006 5.92 84.28 -61.72
N LYS A 1007 6.88 84.49 -60.83
CA LYS A 1007 8.04 85.36 -61.01
C LYS A 1007 9.09 85.05 -59.94
N ASP A 1008 10.23 84.62 -60.46
CA ASP A 1008 11.58 84.67 -59.90
C ASP A 1008 12.07 83.52 -58.99
N ASN A 1009 12.54 82.48 -59.70
CA ASN A 1009 13.77 81.70 -59.54
C ASN A 1009 14.61 81.75 -58.22
N ASN A 1010 14.92 80.52 -57.78
CA ASN A 1010 16.19 79.96 -57.28
C ASN A 1010 16.83 80.50 -55.98
N TYR A 1011 17.02 79.63 -54.98
CA TYR A 1011 18.27 78.84 -54.73
C TYR A 1011 18.18 78.11 -53.35
N PHE A 1012 18.33 76.76 -53.36
CA PHE A 1012 18.99 75.82 -52.41
C PHE A 1012 18.77 75.94 -50.86
N TYR A 1013 18.65 74.88 -50.05
CA TYR A 1013 18.91 73.43 -50.14
C TYR A 1013 17.89 72.69 -49.25
#